data_AF-A0A381J8U4-F1
#
_entry.id   AF-A0A381J8U4-F1
#
_cell.length_a   1.000
_cell.length_b   1.000
_cell.length_c   1.000
_cell.angle_alpha   90.00
_cell.angle_beta   90.00
_cell.angle_gamma   90.00
#
_symmetry.space_group_name_H-M   'P 1'
#
loop_
_entity.id
_entity.type
_entity.pdbx_description
1 polymer ?
#
loop_
_entity_poly.entity_id
_entity_poly.type
_entity_poly.pdbx_seq_one_letter_code
_entity_poly.pdbx_strand_id
1 'polypeptide(L)'
;MKIKEKLLSIMLIMCILIGMPTTVFAKETKANSISNEKLEETIGGIINWAKQGEDKLLNPEFLQMVGTTPGDWFPIGMGRYGYKDDYGAYLSAIEKNVTERYKESGNLHPVKATEWHRISLAVLAMGGDPTKMGVDAKGNPINLIADGSYNCIARRGVKGQGINGAIWSLISMDTLRYDVPEGAKFTREHIIKLVLEEQLADGGFALTGNIADPDITGMAVQALASYYDSDKVYTYKSKKIKNDQGSYIECSKTIKQVIDESLDLMGTKQNADGDYFSWGTENVESTVQMLVALSSIGIDCEKDQRFIKDGKTLIDGIMKYRNPKDGGFLHSFTYDPQNPSSRPDASNSMATEQTLYGLVSYFRVRNNMRSLYDFRPETNQNEFIIKGNDNNYNIAFNKDQLSYSLELPVEVEKFSFINIPMGAYDISNVKLNSEIKAVDGEKVQVEIKNRQNETKNYEISIKITGEAKVNDVINAINNLSEVIALEDEEKIKEVNEKYNSLMESDKKKVTNIEKLNSANQKLKQLKEELGNETFHKQRVILDKINKLPKDISLDDKKLVSQLTIDLIALEDFQEKKVNIEKLNVIMKKIEVIEAKVNKLDDRIFKEIQPMNITLKNKAVILDLLDEYEKLDEKDRKYVENYKDVLFAQKVIYELETNNILLSDVFQNIIGTDEIYTFEGKTSDGKNYTVTFKGLDITDPTIDFNTLISVTSKNDETIKDIAKDAVILNFSHEGKLPGKANINIEVDLEDGKYFLYYFNEETNKPVLISEIDVKDGRAIFEIDHCSDYFISQDPRLESSVDEASNTIDLESKEVKSEKGEAPKTGDNSNVILLSLLFVCSGGLIFILKKKSILKI
;
A
#
# COMPACT_ATOMS: atom_id res chain seq x y z
N MET A 1 82.01 -9.39 -21.74
CA MET A 1 80.63 -9.91 -21.62
C MET A 1 80.29 -10.39 -20.20
N LYS A 2 81.12 -11.17 -19.52
CA LYS A 2 80.83 -11.73 -18.17
C LYS A 2 80.67 -10.75 -16.99
N ILE A 3 81.04 -9.47 -17.13
CA ILE A 3 80.87 -8.45 -16.07
C ILE A 3 79.53 -7.71 -16.20
N LYS A 4 78.99 -7.55 -17.42
CA LYS A 4 77.68 -6.92 -17.66
C LYS A 4 76.53 -7.81 -17.21
N GLU A 5 76.65 -9.14 -17.35
CA GLU A 5 75.62 -10.09 -16.89
C GLU A 5 75.52 -10.15 -15.36
N LYS A 6 76.65 -10.07 -14.63
CA LYS A 6 76.63 -10.03 -13.16
C LYS A 6 76.03 -8.74 -12.59
N LEU A 7 76.26 -7.60 -13.24
CA LEU A 7 75.67 -6.32 -12.82
C LEU A 7 74.16 -6.27 -13.10
N LEU A 8 73.71 -6.87 -14.21
CA LEU A 8 72.29 -6.96 -14.54
C LEU A 8 71.54 -7.89 -13.57
N SER A 9 72.14 -9.03 -13.18
CA SER A 9 71.56 -9.92 -12.17
C SER A 9 71.50 -9.30 -10.77
N ILE A 10 72.50 -8.50 -10.38
CA ILE A 10 72.49 -7.82 -9.08
C ILE A 10 71.43 -6.69 -9.06
N MET A 11 71.26 -5.94 -10.14
CA MET A 11 70.18 -4.94 -10.25
C MET A 11 68.78 -5.60 -10.29
N LEU A 12 68.62 -6.76 -10.95
CA LEU A 12 67.33 -7.46 -10.97
C LEU A 12 66.94 -8.00 -9.58
N ILE A 13 67.91 -8.51 -8.81
CA ILE A 13 67.68 -8.98 -7.45
C ILE A 13 67.36 -7.81 -6.49
N MET A 14 67.98 -6.64 -6.70
CA MET A 14 67.68 -5.44 -5.91
C MET A 14 66.30 -4.85 -6.22
N CYS A 15 65.82 -4.93 -7.47
CA CYS A 15 64.46 -4.54 -7.84
C CYS A 15 63.38 -5.52 -7.32
N ILE A 16 63.70 -6.81 -7.21
CA ILE A 16 62.77 -7.81 -6.65
C ILE A 16 62.64 -7.69 -5.11
N LEU A 17 63.66 -7.17 -4.41
CA LEU A 17 63.63 -6.96 -2.96
C LEU A 17 62.96 -5.65 -2.51
N ILE A 18 62.80 -4.66 -3.40
CA ILE A 18 62.13 -3.37 -3.11
C ILE A 18 60.67 -3.37 -3.63
N GLY A 19 60.28 -4.38 -4.42
CA GLY A 19 58.94 -4.56 -4.99
C GLY A 19 58.03 -5.52 -4.23
N MET A 20 58.34 -5.92 -2.99
CA MET A 20 57.34 -6.58 -2.16
C MET A 20 56.30 -5.53 -1.78
N PRO A 21 55.02 -5.67 -2.18
CA PRO A 21 53.98 -4.88 -1.55
C PRO A 21 54.08 -5.20 -0.06
N THR A 22 54.42 -4.19 0.75
CA THR A 22 54.01 -4.23 2.15
C THR A 22 52.50 -4.46 2.08
N THR A 23 52.07 -5.69 2.36
CA THR A 23 50.73 -5.93 2.83
C THR A 23 50.65 -5.15 4.13
N VAL A 24 50.29 -3.87 4.02
CA VAL A 24 49.57 -3.19 5.07
C VAL A 24 48.34 -4.07 5.20
N PHE A 25 48.36 -5.00 6.16
CA PHE A 25 47.13 -5.51 6.70
C PHE A 25 46.40 -4.25 7.15
N ALA A 26 45.45 -3.79 6.33
CA ALA A 26 44.43 -2.88 6.79
C ALA A 26 43.92 -3.57 8.05
N LYS A 27 44.21 -2.98 9.20
CA LYS A 27 43.69 -3.44 10.48
C LYS A 27 42.17 -3.44 10.25
N GLU A 28 41.54 -4.61 10.14
CA GLU A 28 40.09 -4.69 10.01
C GLU A 28 39.52 -3.85 11.14
N THR A 29 38.96 -2.70 10.78
CA THR A 29 38.33 -1.82 11.75
C THR A 29 37.11 -2.58 12.23
N LYS A 30 37.22 -3.18 13.41
CA LYS A 30 36.14 -3.96 14.01
C LYS A 30 34.88 -3.10 14.00
N ALA A 31 33.83 -3.57 13.33
CA ALA A 31 32.56 -2.87 13.26
C ALA A 31 32.06 -2.58 14.69
N ASN A 32 31.52 -1.38 14.89
CA ASN A 32 30.72 -1.10 16.07
C ASN A 32 29.52 -2.04 16.05
N SER A 33 29.23 -2.63 17.21
CA SER A 33 28.12 -3.57 17.35
C SER A 33 27.21 -3.14 18.48
N ILE A 34 25.92 -3.03 18.22
CA ILE A 34 24.91 -2.78 19.25
C ILE A 34 24.62 -4.07 20.02
N SER A 35 24.46 -4.01 21.34
CA SER A 35 23.98 -5.18 22.10
C SER A 35 22.49 -5.40 21.85
N ASN A 36 22.00 -6.65 22.00
CA ASN A 36 20.56 -6.92 21.97
C ASN A 36 19.82 -6.07 23.01
N GLU A 37 20.37 -5.99 24.23
CA GLU A 37 19.82 -5.18 25.32
C GLU A 37 19.64 -3.71 24.92
N LYS A 38 20.65 -3.11 24.26
CA LYS A 38 20.57 -1.70 23.84
C LYS A 38 19.61 -1.49 22.66
N LEU A 39 19.53 -2.46 21.76
CA LEU A 39 18.57 -2.45 20.66
C LEU A 39 17.13 -2.48 21.21
N GLU A 40 16.84 -3.41 22.12
CA GLU A 40 15.53 -3.53 22.78
C GLU A 40 15.21 -2.31 23.65
N GLU A 41 16.19 -1.76 24.38
CA GLU A 41 16.04 -0.50 25.14
C GLU A 41 15.66 0.66 24.21
N THR A 42 16.25 0.71 23.02
CA THR A 42 15.95 1.75 22.03
C THR A 42 14.56 1.58 21.44
N ILE A 43 14.16 0.36 21.06
CA ILE A 43 12.80 0.03 20.60
C ILE A 43 11.76 0.41 21.68
N GLY A 44 12.00 0.01 22.94
CA GLY A 44 11.14 0.36 24.06
C GLY A 44 11.06 1.87 24.30
N GLY A 45 12.17 2.59 24.13
CA GLY A 45 12.22 4.04 24.22
C GLY A 45 11.39 4.75 23.14
N ILE A 46 11.41 4.24 21.90
CA ILE A 46 10.57 4.77 20.82
C ILE A 46 9.08 4.54 21.12
N ILE A 47 8.71 3.34 21.58
CA ILE A 47 7.32 3.03 21.95
C ILE A 47 6.87 3.94 23.11
N ASN A 48 7.72 4.16 24.11
CA ASN A 48 7.43 5.07 25.21
C ASN A 48 7.29 6.53 24.76
N TRP A 49 8.10 6.98 23.79
CA TRP A 49 7.92 8.30 23.17
C TRP A 49 6.55 8.39 22.49
N ALA A 50 6.17 7.38 21.70
CA ALA A 50 4.89 7.37 20.98
C ALA A 50 3.65 7.36 21.90
N LYS A 51 3.79 6.87 23.14
CA LYS A 51 2.72 6.94 24.16
C LYS A 51 2.42 8.37 24.62
N GLN A 52 3.34 9.33 24.43
CA GLN A 52 3.18 10.72 24.84
C GLN A 52 2.76 10.91 26.31
N GLY A 53 3.22 10.01 27.20
CA GLY A 53 2.92 10.04 28.64
C GLY A 53 1.74 9.18 29.08
N GLU A 54 1.00 8.58 28.15
CA GLU A 54 -0.10 7.64 28.44
C GLU A 54 0.42 6.23 28.80
N ASP A 55 -0.41 5.44 29.48
CA ASP A 55 -0.08 4.05 29.84
C ASP A 55 0.05 3.14 28.61
N LYS A 56 -0.74 3.43 27.57
CA LYS A 56 -0.88 2.66 26.32
C LYS A 56 -0.66 3.57 25.11
N LEU A 57 -0.05 3.02 24.06
CA LEU A 57 0.10 3.71 22.78
C LEU A 57 -1.25 3.75 22.07
N LEU A 58 -1.97 2.63 22.07
CA LEU A 58 -3.31 2.50 21.46
C LEU A 58 -4.42 3.10 22.37
N ASN A 59 -4.20 4.32 22.85
CA ASN A 59 -5.14 5.07 23.67
C ASN A 59 -6.25 5.74 22.80
N PRO A 60 -7.34 6.26 23.39
CA PRO A 60 -8.44 6.86 22.63
C PRO A 60 -8.07 8.04 21.71
N GLU A 61 -6.99 8.77 21.99
CA GLU A 61 -6.50 9.85 21.11
C GLU A 61 -5.81 9.26 19.89
N PHE A 62 -4.91 8.29 20.08
CA PHE A 62 -4.26 7.57 18.98
C PHE A 62 -5.28 6.88 18.07
N LEU A 63 -6.32 6.27 18.66
CA LEU A 63 -7.35 5.55 17.91
C LEU A 63 -8.18 6.44 16.96
N GLN A 64 -8.13 7.77 17.10
CA GLN A 64 -8.75 8.69 16.14
C GLN A 64 -7.96 8.80 14.83
N MET A 65 -6.68 8.41 14.83
CA MET A 65 -5.78 8.51 13.68
C MET A 65 -5.68 7.21 12.87
N VAL A 66 -6.30 6.10 13.30
CA VAL A 66 -6.19 4.81 12.59
C VAL A 66 -6.67 4.92 11.14
N GLY A 67 -5.96 4.29 10.21
CA GLY A 67 -6.23 4.39 8.79
C GLY A 67 -5.61 5.62 8.13
N THR A 68 -4.80 6.39 8.86
CA THR A 68 -3.94 7.47 8.35
C THR A 68 -2.47 7.11 8.51
N THR A 69 -1.58 7.85 7.85
CA THR A 69 -0.12 7.63 7.92
C THR A 69 0.41 7.55 9.36
N PRO A 70 0.20 8.56 10.25
CA PRO A 70 0.70 8.50 11.63
C PRO A 70 0.00 7.43 12.49
N GLY A 71 -1.21 7.01 12.12
CA GLY A 71 -1.98 6.02 12.88
C GLY A 71 -1.62 4.56 12.61
N ASP A 72 -0.88 4.27 11.54
CA ASP A 72 -0.69 2.88 11.07
C ASP A 72 0.75 2.36 11.18
N TRP A 73 1.78 3.22 11.06
CA TRP A 73 3.18 2.76 11.08
C TRP A 73 3.67 2.32 12.46
N PHE A 74 3.26 2.99 13.53
CA PHE A 74 3.54 2.53 14.90
C PHE A 74 2.98 1.12 15.17
N PRO A 75 1.69 0.83 14.88
CA PRO A 75 1.14 -0.53 14.94
C PRO A 75 1.96 -1.57 14.19
N ILE A 76 2.47 -1.26 12.99
CA ILE A 76 3.31 -2.19 12.23
C ILE A 76 4.57 -2.57 13.02
N GLY A 77 5.37 -1.58 13.44
CA GLY A 77 6.60 -1.84 14.19
C GLY A 77 6.33 -2.51 15.55
N MET A 78 5.39 -1.98 16.31
CA MET A 78 4.98 -2.48 17.63
C MET A 78 4.47 -3.93 17.56
N GLY A 79 3.58 -4.21 16.61
CA GLY A 79 3.01 -5.52 16.35
C GLY A 79 4.06 -6.57 16.01
N ARG A 80 4.99 -6.20 15.11
CA ARG A 80 6.07 -7.08 14.67
C ARG A 80 7.16 -7.30 15.72
N TYR A 81 7.29 -6.40 16.68
CA TYR A 81 8.11 -6.61 17.88
C TYR A 81 7.44 -7.56 18.89
N GLY A 82 6.10 -7.61 18.90
CA GLY A 82 5.32 -8.40 19.87
C GLY A 82 4.98 -7.65 21.16
N TYR A 83 5.08 -6.31 21.14
CA TYR A 83 4.75 -5.45 22.28
C TYR A 83 3.26 -5.54 22.63
N LYS A 84 2.90 -5.78 23.89
CA LYS A 84 1.48 -5.96 24.26
C LYS A 84 0.79 -4.63 24.48
N ASP A 85 -0.28 -4.38 23.74
CA ASP A 85 -1.19 -3.24 23.88
C ASP A 85 -2.62 -3.63 23.44
N ASP A 86 -3.54 -2.68 23.30
CA ASP A 86 -4.97 -2.90 23.00
C ASP A 86 -5.27 -3.13 21.50
N TYR A 87 -4.78 -4.26 20.98
CA TYR A 87 -4.91 -4.59 19.56
C TYR A 87 -6.37 -4.72 19.12
N GLY A 88 -7.25 -5.20 20.01
CA GLY A 88 -8.68 -5.31 19.75
C GLY A 88 -9.35 -3.96 19.53
N ALA A 89 -8.96 -2.93 20.30
CA ALA A 89 -9.45 -1.57 20.11
C ALA A 89 -8.98 -0.98 18.76
N TYR A 90 -7.71 -1.19 18.38
CA TYR A 90 -7.22 -0.78 17.06
C TYR A 90 -8.00 -1.46 15.93
N LEU A 91 -8.14 -2.80 15.99
CA LEU A 91 -8.86 -3.58 14.97
C LEU A 91 -10.32 -3.13 14.83
N SER A 92 -11.00 -2.83 15.94
CA SER A 92 -12.37 -2.32 15.92
C SER A 92 -12.46 -0.92 15.29
N ALA A 93 -11.49 -0.05 15.59
CA ALA A 93 -11.47 1.32 15.08
C ALA A 93 -11.15 1.35 13.57
N ILE A 94 -10.18 0.55 13.11
CA ILE A 94 -9.83 0.48 11.69
C ILE A 94 -10.92 -0.19 10.85
N GLU A 95 -11.60 -1.22 11.36
CA GLU A 95 -12.75 -1.84 10.69
C GLU A 95 -13.87 -0.81 10.43
N LYS A 96 -14.17 0.03 11.44
CA LYS A 96 -15.12 1.14 11.30
C LYS A 96 -14.64 2.17 10.28
N ASN A 97 -13.38 2.59 10.36
CA ASN A 97 -12.80 3.58 9.43
C ASN A 97 -12.89 3.10 7.97
N VAL A 98 -12.46 1.85 7.71
CA VAL A 98 -12.51 1.24 6.37
C VAL A 98 -13.95 1.11 5.88
N THR A 99 -14.87 0.63 6.72
CA THR A 99 -16.30 0.51 6.36
C THR A 99 -16.91 1.86 5.98
N GLU A 100 -16.59 2.94 6.70
CA GLU A 100 -17.10 4.27 6.36
C GLU A 100 -16.47 4.80 5.06
N ARG A 101 -15.15 4.68 4.86
CA ARG A 101 -14.47 5.14 3.64
C ARG A 101 -14.92 4.39 2.39
N TYR A 102 -15.25 3.09 2.50
CA TYR A 102 -15.81 2.31 1.39
C TYR A 102 -17.24 2.70 1.00
N LYS A 103 -17.87 3.64 1.70
CA LYS A 103 -19.11 4.28 1.25
C LYS A 103 -18.84 5.46 0.30
N GLU A 104 -17.62 5.98 0.26
CA GLU A 104 -17.23 7.16 -0.52
C GLU A 104 -16.75 6.79 -1.93
N SER A 105 -16.76 7.79 -2.82
CA SER A 105 -16.24 7.61 -4.18
C SER A 105 -14.72 7.42 -4.13
N GLY A 106 -14.21 6.31 -4.67
CA GLY A 106 -12.78 5.98 -4.59
C GLY A 106 -12.36 5.20 -3.35
N ASN A 107 -13.29 4.79 -2.48
CA ASN A 107 -13.05 3.94 -1.31
C ASN A 107 -11.99 4.52 -0.34
N LEU A 108 -10.82 3.88 -0.21
CA LEU A 108 -9.74 4.44 0.61
C LEU A 108 -9.08 5.64 -0.06
N HIS A 109 -8.79 5.57 -1.37
CA HIS A 109 -8.26 6.70 -2.13
C HIS A 109 -8.43 6.47 -3.63
N PRO A 110 -8.78 7.50 -4.44
CA PRO A 110 -8.96 7.34 -5.88
C PRO A 110 -7.74 6.81 -6.65
N VAL A 111 -6.49 7.04 -6.21
CA VAL A 111 -5.25 6.61 -6.91
C VAL A 111 -4.24 5.96 -5.97
N LYS A 112 -4.20 6.34 -4.68
CA LYS A 112 -3.18 5.84 -3.77
C LYS A 112 -3.46 4.43 -3.28
N ALA A 113 -3.10 3.43 -4.09
CA ALA A 113 -3.16 2.02 -3.72
C ALA A 113 -2.42 1.73 -2.40
N THR A 114 -1.41 2.54 -2.04
CA THR A 114 -0.66 2.39 -0.78
C THR A 114 -1.53 2.53 0.47
N GLU A 115 -2.69 3.16 0.42
CA GLU A 115 -3.62 3.20 1.57
C GLU A 115 -4.10 1.79 1.93
N TRP A 116 -4.45 0.97 0.94
CA TRP A 116 -4.80 -0.44 1.14
C TRP A 116 -3.63 -1.25 1.69
N HIS A 117 -2.43 -1.02 1.15
CA HIS A 117 -1.24 -1.77 1.56
C HIS A 117 -0.83 -1.43 3.00
N ARG A 118 -0.79 -0.15 3.38
CA ARG A 118 -0.44 0.31 4.74
C ARG A 118 -1.43 -0.23 5.77
N ILE A 119 -2.73 -0.09 5.51
CA ILE A 119 -3.76 -0.60 6.42
C ILE A 119 -3.67 -2.12 6.52
N SER A 120 -3.44 -2.84 5.42
CA SER A 120 -3.27 -4.30 5.45
C SER A 120 -2.12 -4.73 6.36
N LEU A 121 -0.98 -4.03 6.29
CA LEU A 121 0.18 -4.30 7.15
C LEU A 121 -0.12 -4.05 8.63
N ALA A 122 -0.79 -2.94 8.94
CA ALA A 122 -1.13 -2.60 10.33
C ALA A 122 -2.16 -3.59 10.91
N VAL A 123 -3.19 -3.96 10.14
CA VAL A 123 -4.17 -4.99 10.51
C VAL A 123 -3.48 -6.31 10.82
N LEU A 124 -2.60 -6.78 9.93
CA LEU A 124 -1.87 -8.03 10.14
C LEU A 124 -0.96 -7.96 11.38
N ALA A 125 -0.31 -6.81 11.62
CA ALA A 125 0.56 -6.61 12.78
C ALA A 125 -0.20 -6.63 14.11
N MET A 126 -1.47 -6.19 14.09
CA MET A 126 -2.37 -6.25 15.23
C MET A 126 -3.13 -7.59 15.32
N GLY A 127 -2.87 -8.55 14.42
CA GLY A 127 -3.45 -9.89 14.44
C GLY A 127 -4.84 -10.01 13.78
N GLY A 128 -5.24 -9.04 12.97
CA GLY A 128 -6.48 -9.08 12.18
C GLY A 128 -6.30 -9.72 10.80
N ASP A 129 -7.41 -9.85 10.08
CA ASP A 129 -7.47 -10.40 8.71
C ASP A 129 -7.80 -9.28 7.70
N PRO A 130 -6.84 -8.82 6.87
CA PRO A 130 -7.09 -7.74 5.91
C PRO A 130 -7.97 -8.19 4.72
N THR A 131 -8.31 -9.47 4.60
CA THR A 131 -9.24 -9.96 3.57
C THR A 131 -10.72 -9.80 3.96
N LYS A 132 -10.98 -9.38 5.21
CA LYS A 132 -12.32 -9.20 5.80
C LYS A 132 -12.37 -7.97 6.70
N MET A 133 -11.98 -6.82 6.17
CA MET A 133 -11.89 -5.58 6.94
C MET A 133 -13.15 -4.71 6.80
N GLY A 134 -14.23 -5.12 7.47
CA GLY A 134 -15.52 -4.45 7.39
C GLY A 134 -16.33 -4.89 6.17
N VAL A 135 -17.33 -4.08 5.79
CA VAL A 135 -18.25 -4.40 4.68
C VAL A 135 -18.44 -3.22 3.72
N ASP A 136 -18.59 -3.54 2.44
CA ASP A 136 -18.91 -2.55 1.40
C ASP A 136 -20.40 -2.11 1.47
N ALA A 137 -20.80 -1.19 0.60
CA ALA A 137 -22.19 -0.73 0.50
C ALA A 137 -23.20 -1.84 0.13
N LYS A 138 -22.74 -2.97 -0.41
CA LYS A 138 -23.53 -4.15 -0.78
C LYS A 138 -23.55 -5.21 0.34
N GLY A 139 -22.84 -4.98 1.45
CA GLY A 139 -22.72 -5.90 2.58
C GLY A 139 -21.72 -7.03 2.36
N ASN A 140 -20.85 -6.97 1.34
CA ASN A 140 -19.79 -7.94 1.14
C ASN A 140 -18.57 -7.61 2.00
N PRO A 141 -17.81 -8.60 2.49
CA PRO A 141 -16.55 -8.35 3.18
C PRO A 141 -15.55 -7.61 2.28
N ILE A 142 -14.90 -6.59 2.84
CA ILE A 142 -13.87 -5.83 2.14
C ILE A 142 -12.53 -6.59 2.18
N ASN A 143 -11.94 -6.83 1.02
CA ASN A 143 -10.65 -7.50 0.88
C ASN A 143 -9.56 -6.51 0.47
N LEU A 144 -8.85 -5.96 1.45
CA LEU A 144 -7.84 -4.93 1.22
C LEU A 144 -6.67 -5.43 0.38
N ILE A 145 -6.33 -6.71 0.48
CA ILE A 145 -5.29 -7.33 -0.33
C ILE A 145 -5.72 -7.32 -1.79
N ALA A 146 -6.91 -7.83 -2.11
CA ALA A 146 -7.42 -7.85 -3.48
C ALA A 146 -7.50 -6.44 -4.07
N ASP A 147 -8.15 -5.54 -3.34
CA ASP A 147 -8.51 -4.19 -3.76
C ASP A 147 -7.30 -3.26 -3.90
N GLY A 148 -6.23 -3.51 -3.15
CA GLY A 148 -4.97 -2.79 -3.26
C GLY A 148 -4.03 -3.36 -4.32
N SER A 149 -4.15 -4.64 -4.70
CA SER A 149 -3.10 -5.35 -5.46
C SER A 149 -3.59 -6.07 -6.72
N TYR A 150 -3.87 -7.37 -6.66
CA TYR A 150 -4.14 -8.18 -7.86
C TYR A 150 -5.45 -7.84 -8.55
N ASN A 151 -6.42 -7.26 -7.83
CA ASN A 151 -7.65 -6.70 -8.38
C ASN A 151 -7.74 -5.18 -8.13
N CYS A 152 -6.58 -4.51 -8.12
CA CYS A 152 -6.47 -3.09 -7.74
C CYS A 152 -7.62 -2.24 -8.26
N ILE A 153 -8.37 -1.65 -7.32
CA ILE A 153 -9.52 -0.79 -7.61
C ILE A 153 -9.15 0.70 -7.62
N ALA A 154 -7.94 1.04 -7.19
CA ALA A 154 -7.39 2.38 -7.36
C ALA A 154 -7.20 2.69 -8.85
N ARG A 155 -7.49 3.93 -9.24
CA ARG A 155 -7.31 4.42 -10.61
C ARG A 155 -5.85 4.34 -10.99
N ARG A 156 -5.60 3.99 -12.25
CA ARG A 156 -4.26 3.67 -12.81
C ARG A 156 -3.59 2.42 -12.20
N GLY A 157 -4.35 1.64 -11.42
CA GLY A 157 -3.93 0.35 -10.87
C GLY A 157 -2.72 0.45 -9.96
N VAL A 158 -1.94 -0.62 -9.90
CA VAL A 158 -0.77 -0.73 -9.01
C VAL A 158 0.36 0.26 -9.31
N LYS A 159 0.35 0.93 -10.47
CA LYS A 159 1.34 1.97 -10.83
C LYS A 159 0.78 3.39 -10.68
N GLY A 160 -0.37 3.56 -10.02
CA GLY A 160 -0.98 4.88 -9.80
C GLY A 160 -0.07 5.87 -9.07
N GLN A 161 0.84 5.37 -8.23
CA GLN A 161 1.91 6.15 -7.56
C GLN A 161 3.31 5.76 -8.10
N GLY A 162 3.41 5.49 -9.41
CA GLY A 162 4.66 5.05 -10.03
C GLY A 162 5.18 3.72 -9.46
N ILE A 163 6.50 3.57 -9.38
CA ILE A 163 7.16 2.36 -8.82
C ILE A 163 6.74 2.08 -7.37
N ASN A 164 6.47 3.13 -6.58
CA ASN A 164 6.10 3.00 -5.17
C ASN A 164 4.83 2.16 -4.99
N GLY A 165 3.80 2.38 -5.81
CA GLY A 165 2.58 1.56 -5.77
C GLY A 165 2.83 0.09 -6.10
N ALA A 166 3.74 -0.20 -7.05
CA ALA A 166 4.06 -1.58 -7.44
C ALA A 166 4.85 -2.31 -6.34
N ILE A 167 5.78 -1.61 -5.70
CA ILE A 167 6.55 -2.10 -4.55
C ILE A 167 5.61 -2.51 -3.42
N TRP A 168 4.74 -1.61 -2.96
CA TRP A 168 3.85 -1.91 -1.84
C TRP A 168 2.76 -2.93 -2.20
N SER A 169 2.33 -2.96 -3.46
CA SER A 169 1.43 -4.01 -3.96
C SER A 169 2.06 -5.39 -3.84
N LEU A 170 3.34 -5.54 -4.21
CA LEU A 170 4.05 -6.81 -4.09
C LEU A 170 4.26 -7.20 -2.63
N ILE A 171 4.70 -6.26 -1.79
CA ILE A 171 4.84 -6.46 -0.34
C ILE A 171 3.53 -6.96 0.26
N SER A 172 2.42 -6.24 0.01
CA SER A 172 1.09 -6.56 0.54
C SER A 172 0.64 -7.98 0.13
N MET A 173 0.77 -8.35 -1.15
CA MET A 173 0.44 -9.68 -1.64
C MET A 173 1.27 -10.80 -1.00
N ASP A 174 2.51 -10.49 -0.65
CA ASP A 174 3.47 -11.48 -0.16
C ASP A 174 3.47 -11.64 1.36
N THR A 175 2.78 -10.76 2.09
CA THR A 175 2.68 -10.79 3.56
C THR A 175 2.28 -12.16 4.11
N LEU A 176 1.27 -12.79 3.53
CA LEU A 176 0.86 -14.17 3.80
C LEU A 176 0.95 -15.10 2.59
N ARG A 177 1.64 -14.67 1.52
CA ARG A 177 1.66 -15.36 0.22
C ARG A 177 0.26 -15.58 -0.35
N TYR A 178 -0.55 -14.53 -0.36
CA TYR A 178 -1.94 -14.62 -0.83
C TYR A 178 -2.01 -15.17 -2.26
N ASP A 179 -2.93 -16.11 -2.46
CA ASP A 179 -3.22 -16.66 -3.77
C ASP A 179 -3.79 -15.58 -4.69
N VAL A 180 -3.32 -15.58 -5.93
CA VAL A 180 -3.83 -14.70 -6.98
C VAL A 180 -4.79 -15.52 -7.83
N PRO A 181 -6.11 -15.21 -7.82
CA PRO A 181 -7.08 -15.98 -8.57
C PRO A 181 -6.84 -15.87 -10.08
N GLU A 182 -7.23 -16.91 -10.82
CA GLU A 182 -7.25 -16.87 -12.27
C GLU A 182 -8.14 -15.71 -12.76
N GLY A 183 -7.66 -14.95 -13.76
CA GLY A 183 -8.36 -13.77 -14.27
C GLY A 183 -8.14 -12.47 -13.47
N ALA A 184 -7.31 -12.48 -12.43
CA ALA A 184 -6.94 -11.24 -11.72
C ALA A 184 -6.30 -10.20 -12.68
N LYS A 185 -6.58 -8.91 -12.41
CA LYS A 185 -6.08 -7.79 -13.24
C LYS A 185 -4.55 -7.72 -13.28
N PHE A 186 -3.90 -7.95 -12.14
CA PHE A 186 -2.45 -7.91 -11.99
C PHE A 186 -1.95 -9.22 -11.37
N THR A 187 -1.15 -9.98 -12.12
CA THR A 187 -0.49 -11.16 -11.56
C THR A 187 0.75 -10.76 -10.76
N ARG A 188 1.16 -11.60 -9.82
CA ARG A 188 2.43 -11.42 -9.07
C ARG A 188 3.63 -11.26 -10.00
N GLU A 189 3.73 -12.08 -11.04
CA GLU A 189 4.80 -11.96 -12.04
C GLU A 189 4.76 -10.63 -12.79
N HIS A 190 3.57 -10.14 -13.12
CA HIS A 190 3.42 -8.85 -13.79
C HIS A 190 3.89 -7.70 -12.88
N ILE A 191 3.50 -7.70 -11.59
CA ILE A 191 3.94 -6.68 -10.62
C ILE A 191 5.46 -6.72 -10.42
N ILE A 192 6.07 -7.90 -10.33
CA ILE A 192 7.54 -8.04 -10.27
C ILE A 192 8.18 -7.36 -11.49
N LYS A 193 7.70 -7.65 -12.72
CA LYS A 193 8.21 -7.00 -13.94
C LYS A 193 8.06 -5.48 -13.88
N LEU A 194 6.93 -4.96 -13.38
CA LEU A 194 6.71 -3.51 -13.23
C LEU A 194 7.72 -2.83 -12.30
N VAL A 195 8.27 -3.54 -11.31
CA VAL A 195 9.39 -3.06 -10.48
C VAL A 195 10.70 -3.16 -11.27
N LEU A 196 10.99 -4.31 -11.88
CA LEU A 196 12.23 -4.55 -12.62
C LEU A 196 12.44 -3.59 -13.81
N GLU A 197 11.36 -3.21 -14.50
CA GLU A 197 11.39 -2.25 -15.61
C GLU A 197 11.96 -0.87 -15.20
N GLU A 198 11.89 -0.53 -13.91
CA GLU A 198 12.30 0.78 -13.37
C GLU A 198 13.73 0.79 -12.82
N GLN A 199 14.46 -0.34 -12.89
CA GLN A 199 15.86 -0.39 -12.46
C GLN A 199 16.72 0.53 -13.36
N LEU A 200 17.52 1.37 -12.73
CA LEU A 200 18.45 2.29 -13.37
C LEU A 200 19.71 1.56 -13.86
N ALA A 201 20.47 2.22 -14.73
CA ALA A 201 21.69 1.66 -15.31
C ALA A 201 22.80 1.38 -14.28
N ASP A 202 22.80 2.10 -13.16
CA ASP A 202 23.74 1.93 -12.04
C ASP A 202 23.31 0.81 -11.07
N GLY A 203 22.15 0.19 -11.31
CA GLY A 203 21.61 -0.91 -10.51
C GLY A 203 20.57 -0.49 -9.47
N GLY A 204 20.42 0.81 -9.19
CA GLY A 204 19.46 1.32 -8.21
C GLY A 204 18.07 1.61 -8.78
N PHE A 205 17.23 2.22 -7.95
CA PHE A 205 15.87 2.65 -8.29
C PHE A 205 15.64 4.09 -7.82
N ALA A 206 14.65 4.75 -8.42
CA ALA A 206 14.26 6.10 -8.05
C ALA A 206 12.75 6.28 -8.23
N LEU A 207 12.15 7.17 -7.43
CA LEU A 207 10.73 7.51 -7.58
C LEU A 207 10.51 8.22 -8.92
N THR A 208 11.40 9.17 -9.23
CA THR A 208 11.43 9.94 -10.47
C THR A 208 12.88 10.14 -10.95
N GLY A 209 13.06 10.51 -12.20
CA GLY A 209 14.40 10.77 -12.76
C GLY A 209 15.24 9.51 -12.97
N ASN A 210 16.57 9.74 -13.03
CA ASN A 210 17.60 8.75 -13.38
C ASN A 210 18.75 8.67 -12.35
N ILE A 211 18.55 9.19 -11.15
CA ILE A 211 19.55 9.13 -10.06
C ILE A 211 19.01 8.17 -9.01
N ALA A 212 19.77 7.12 -8.70
CA ALA A 212 19.36 6.15 -7.69
C ALA A 212 19.22 6.80 -6.31
N ASP A 213 18.09 6.48 -5.69
CA ASP A 213 17.61 6.99 -4.42
C ASP A 213 17.63 5.85 -3.38
N PRO A 214 18.23 6.06 -2.19
CA PRO A 214 18.35 5.01 -1.18
C PRO A 214 17.00 4.54 -0.64
N ASP A 215 15.99 5.41 -0.55
CA ASP A 215 14.65 5.06 -0.05
C ASP A 215 13.98 4.06 -1.01
N ILE A 216 13.84 4.44 -2.27
CA ILE A 216 13.17 3.64 -3.29
C ILE A 216 13.98 2.39 -3.65
N THR A 217 15.31 2.47 -3.64
CA THR A 217 16.17 1.29 -3.85
C THR A 217 15.99 0.30 -2.70
N GLY A 218 16.03 0.77 -1.45
CA GLY A 218 15.78 -0.07 -0.28
C GLY A 218 14.41 -0.73 -0.34
N MET A 219 13.36 0.05 -0.62
CA MET A 219 11.99 -0.45 -0.71
C MET A 219 11.80 -1.45 -1.87
N ALA A 220 12.45 -1.25 -3.03
CA ALA A 220 12.43 -2.20 -4.13
C ALA A 220 13.07 -3.54 -3.73
N VAL A 221 14.20 -3.50 -3.02
CA VAL A 221 14.84 -4.71 -2.46
C VAL A 221 13.91 -5.41 -1.47
N GLN A 222 13.23 -4.68 -0.59
CA GLN A 222 12.26 -5.25 0.36
C GLN A 222 11.12 -6.00 -0.36
N ALA A 223 10.56 -5.41 -1.41
CA ALA A 223 9.51 -6.04 -2.22
C ALA A 223 9.99 -7.30 -2.95
N LEU A 224 11.23 -7.28 -3.44
CA LEU A 224 11.81 -8.38 -4.21
C LEU A 224 12.46 -9.47 -3.33
N ALA A 225 12.65 -9.23 -2.03
CA ALA A 225 13.40 -10.08 -1.11
C ALA A 225 12.94 -11.55 -1.12
N SER A 226 11.63 -11.76 -1.20
CA SER A 226 10.99 -13.08 -1.26
C SER A 226 11.42 -13.97 -2.43
N TYR A 227 11.97 -13.36 -3.48
CA TYR A 227 12.36 -14.01 -4.71
C TYR A 227 13.89 -14.08 -4.86
N TYR A 228 14.65 -13.64 -3.86
CA TYR A 228 16.11 -13.56 -3.91
C TYR A 228 16.75 -14.91 -4.23
N ASP A 229 16.29 -16.01 -3.62
CA ASP A 229 16.84 -17.36 -3.84
C ASP A 229 16.21 -18.09 -5.04
N SER A 230 15.43 -17.39 -5.89
CA SER A 230 14.85 -17.99 -7.09
C SER A 230 15.79 -17.92 -8.29
N ASP A 231 16.05 -19.07 -8.91
CA ASP A 231 16.78 -19.15 -10.19
C ASP A 231 15.95 -18.67 -11.41
N LYS A 232 14.72 -18.19 -11.20
CA LYS A 232 13.85 -17.72 -12.28
C LYS A 232 14.45 -16.48 -12.95
N VAL A 233 14.66 -16.56 -14.25
CA VAL A 233 15.06 -15.43 -15.10
C VAL A 233 13.83 -14.68 -15.58
N TYR A 234 13.80 -13.38 -15.35
CA TYR A 234 12.75 -12.47 -15.82
C TYR A 234 13.25 -11.73 -17.05
N THR A 235 12.47 -11.81 -18.14
CA THR A 235 12.71 -11.00 -19.34
C THR A 235 11.67 -9.88 -19.41
N TYR A 236 12.15 -8.64 -19.58
CA TYR A 236 11.35 -7.42 -19.54
C TYR A 236 12.03 -6.28 -20.33
N LYS A 237 11.25 -5.27 -20.73
CA LYS A 237 11.78 -4.08 -21.43
C LYS A 237 12.00 -2.95 -20.44
N SER A 238 13.25 -2.52 -20.24
CA SER A 238 13.57 -1.43 -19.31
C SER A 238 12.85 -0.13 -19.70
N LYS A 239 12.46 0.67 -18.71
CA LYS A 239 11.95 2.05 -18.89
C LYS A 239 12.99 3.12 -18.57
N LYS A 240 14.21 2.70 -18.23
CA LYS A 240 15.30 3.59 -17.79
C LYS A 240 16.54 3.47 -18.66
N ILE A 241 16.79 2.31 -19.25
CA ILE A 241 18.01 2.03 -20.02
C ILE A 241 17.69 2.02 -21.51
N LYS A 242 18.36 2.89 -22.27
CA LYS A 242 18.25 3.00 -23.73
C LYS A 242 19.56 2.56 -24.38
N ASN A 243 19.47 1.98 -25.58
CA ASN A 243 20.62 1.76 -26.44
C ASN A 243 21.08 3.07 -27.10
N ASP A 244 22.20 3.00 -27.83
CA ASP A 244 22.78 4.14 -28.55
C ASP A 244 21.81 4.77 -29.57
N GLN A 245 20.81 4.01 -30.04
CA GLN A 245 19.76 4.46 -30.94
C GLN A 245 18.55 5.08 -30.20
N GLY A 246 18.62 5.27 -28.89
CA GLY A 246 17.58 5.89 -28.06
C GLY A 246 16.38 4.98 -27.75
N SER A 247 16.45 3.69 -28.10
CA SER A 247 15.39 2.71 -27.84
C SER A 247 15.63 1.98 -26.52
N TYR A 248 14.57 1.85 -25.73
CA TYR A 248 14.59 1.07 -24.49
C TYR A 248 14.96 -0.40 -24.73
N ILE A 249 15.90 -0.91 -23.94
CA ILE A 249 16.48 -2.24 -24.12
C ILE A 249 15.64 -3.34 -23.46
N GLU A 250 15.81 -4.57 -23.95
CA GLU A 250 15.37 -5.77 -23.24
C GLU A 250 16.44 -6.20 -22.23
N CYS A 251 15.99 -6.58 -21.04
CA CYS A 251 16.81 -7.10 -19.95
C CYS A 251 16.37 -8.53 -19.61
N SER A 252 17.32 -9.40 -19.28
CA SER A 252 17.07 -10.74 -18.75
C SER A 252 17.91 -10.96 -17.49
N LYS A 253 17.27 -10.91 -16.31
CA LYS A 253 17.96 -11.02 -15.02
C LYS A 253 17.20 -11.93 -14.05
N THR A 254 17.91 -12.58 -13.13
CA THR A 254 17.31 -13.13 -11.91
C THR A 254 17.08 -12.03 -10.89
N ILE A 255 16.20 -12.26 -9.91
CA ILE A 255 15.98 -11.29 -8.83
C ILE A 255 17.24 -11.12 -7.98
N LYS A 256 18.01 -12.20 -7.79
CA LYS A 256 19.31 -12.14 -7.13
C LYS A 256 20.26 -11.12 -7.76
N GLN A 257 20.39 -11.13 -9.10
CA GLN A 257 21.24 -10.17 -9.81
C GLN A 257 20.79 -8.72 -9.57
N VAL A 258 19.49 -8.47 -9.65
CA VAL A 258 18.91 -7.13 -9.46
C VAL A 258 19.16 -6.61 -8.04
N ILE A 259 18.94 -7.47 -7.02
CA ILE A 259 19.19 -7.11 -5.63
C ILE A 259 20.68 -6.93 -5.36
N ASP A 260 21.55 -7.83 -5.84
CA ASP A 260 22.99 -7.74 -5.60
C ASP A 260 23.57 -6.44 -6.22
N GLU A 261 23.18 -6.08 -7.44
CA GLU A 261 23.54 -4.80 -8.07
C GLU A 261 23.07 -3.58 -7.25
N SER A 262 21.83 -3.65 -6.71
CA SER A 262 21.27 -2.57 -5.88
C SER A 262 22.08 -2.39 -4.58
N LEU A 263 22.45 -3.49 -3.92
CA LEU A 263 23.19 -3.46 -2.68
C LEU A 263 24.65 -3.05 -2.87
N ASP A 264 25.27 -3.47 -3.96
CA ASP A 264 26.63 -3.04 -4.29
C ASP A 264 26.66 -1.52 -4.53
N LEU A 265 25.70 -0.98 -5.30
CA LEU A 265 25.54 0.47 -5.47
C LEU A 265 25.33 1.18 -4.13
N MET A 266 24.40 0.71 -3.29
CA MET A 266 24.11 1.37 -2.02
C MET A 266 25.29 1.31 -1.05
N GLY A 267 26.03 0.20 -1.02
CA GLY A 267 27.29 0.10 -0.30
C GLY A 267 28.32 1.15 -0.73
N THR A 268 28.35 1.56 -2.00
CA THR A 268 29.23 2.66 -2.46
C THR A 268 28.70 4.06 -2.12
N LYS A 269 27.38 4.22 -1.98
CA LYS A 269 26.72 5.51 -1.69
C LYS A 269 26.63 5.84 -0.20
N GLN A 270 26.81 4.86 0.68
CA GLN A 270 26.81 5.07 2.13
C GLN A 270 27.91 6.06 2.56
N ASN A 271 27.54 7.03 3.40
CA ASN A 271 28.45 8.00 3.97
C ASN A 271 29.43 7.35 4.98
N ALA A 272 30.54 8.02 5.27
CA ALA A 272 31.60 7.51 6.15
C ALA A 272 31.15 7.25 7.60
N ASP A 273 30.07 7.89 8.04
CA ASP A 273 29.46 7.71 9.36
C ASP A 273 28.37 6.62 9.38
N GLY A 274 28.13 5.96 8.25
CA GLY A 274 27.16 4.88 8.10
C GLY A 274 25.78 5.32 7.61
N ASP A 275 25.58 6.61 7.33
CA ASP A 275 24.30 7.22 6.95
C ASP A 275 24.11 7.38 5.43
N TYR A 276 22.96 7.92 5.01
CA TYR A 276 22.64 8.24 3.61
C TYR A 276 22.13 9.66 3.41
N PHE A 277 22.38 10.17 2.21
CA PHE A 277 21.84 11.44 1.71
C PHE A 277 20.75 11.16 0.67
N SER A 278 19.59 11.80 0.85
CA SER A 278 18.44 11.65 -0.04
C SER A 278 17.68 12.97 -0.15
N TRP A 279 17.13 13.30 -1.33
CA TRP A 279 16.33 14.51 -1.57
C TRP A 279 16.96 15.85 -1.12
N GLY A 280 18.29 15.95 -1.10
CA GLY A 280 18.97 17.18 -0.69
C GLY A 280 19.30 17.28 0.80
N THR A 281 19.01 16.25 1.60
CA THR A 281 19.34 16.21 3.04
C THR A 281 19.86 14.83 3.47
N GLU A 282 20.74 14.80 4.48
CA GLU A 282 20.94 13.58 5.28
C GLU A 282 19.70 13.38 6.14
N ASN A 283 19.15 12.17 6.17
CA ASN A 283 17.97 11.85 6.98
C ASN A 283 17.99 10.40 7.47
N VAL A 284 17.32 10.16 8.60
CA VAL A 284 17.30 8.84 9.23
C VAL A 284 16.50 7.82 8.40
N GLU A 285 15.44 8.25 7.73
CA GLU A 285 14.52 7.39 6.98
C GLU A 285 15.24 6.61 5.88
N SER A 286 16.16 7.26 5.15
CA SER A 286 16.94 6.60 4.10
C SER A 286 17.86 5.50 4.62
N THR A 287 18.50 5.73 5.75
CA THR A 287 19.34 4.70 6.38
C THR A 287 18.49 3.57 6.95
N VAL A 288 17.30 3.88 7.45
CA VAL A 288 16.30 2.88 7.88
C VAL A 288 15.82 2.02 6.71
N GLN A 289 15.50 2.59 5.54
CA GLN A 289 15.07 1.80 4.38
C GLN A 289 16.11 0.77 3.95
N MET A 290 17.39 1.15 4.00
CA MET A 290 18.49 0.23 3.73
C MET A 290 18.67 -0.84 4.81
N LEU A 291 18.50 -0.49 6.09
CA LEU A 291 18.51 -1.49 7.17
C LEU A 291 17.39 -2.53 6.98
N VAL A 292 16.20 -2.10 6.61
CA VAL A 292 15.04 -2.98 6.36
C VAL A 292 15.28 -3.83 5.11
N ALA A 293 15.88 -3.26 4.06
CA ALA A 293 16.24 -3.99 2.84
C ALA A 293 17.20 -5.14 3.13
N LEU A 294 18.32 -4.88 3.81
CA LEU A 294 19.27 -5.92 4.22
C LEU A 294 18.58 -6.95 5.12
N SER A 295 17.77 -6.49 6.07
CA SER A 295 17.07 -7.39 6.99
C SER A 295 16.05 -8.29 6.30
N SER A 296 15.43 -7.81 5.23
CA SER A 296 14.40 -8.53 4.46
C SER A 296 14.96 -9.74 3.70
N ILE A 297 16.23 -9.69 3.32
CA ILE A 297 16.97 -10.82 2.73
C ILE A 297 17.91 -11.51 3.73
N GLY A 298 17.82 -11.14 5.01
CA GLY A 298 18.56 -11.81 6.08
C GLY A 298 20.01 -11.41 6.29
N ILE A 299 20.45 -10.30 5.70
CA ILE A 299 21.80 -9.78 5.88
C ILE A 299 21.89 -8.99 7.20
N ASP A 300 22.89 -9.33 8.00
CA ASP A 300 23.26 -8.60 9.21
C ASP A 300 24.16 -7.42 8.85
N CYS A 301 23.65 -6.19 9.00
CA CYS A 301 24.35 -4.98 8.57
C CYS A 301 25.68 -4.74 9.29
N GLU A 302 25.90 -5.34 10.48
CA GLU A 302 27.16 -5.24 11.22
C GLU A 302 28.23 -6.23 10.73
N LYS A 303 27.89 -7.10 9.77
CA LYS A 303 28.79 -8.14 9.20
C LYS A 303 29.03 -7.99 7.70
N ASP A 304 28.20 -7.23 7.00
CA ASP A 304 28.37 -6.98 5.56
C ASP A 304 29.33 -5.82 5.31
N GLN A 305 30.52 -6.11 4.77
CA GLN A 305 31.58 -5.13 4.54
C GLN A 305 31.18 -4.02 3.56
N ARG A 306 30.15 -4.22 2.72
CA ARG A 306 29.63 -3.16 1.86
C ARG A 306 29.06 -2.00 2.68
N PHE A 307 28.54 -2.30 3.87
CA PHE A 307 27.80 -1.35 4.72
C PHE A 307 28.55 -0.97 6.02
N ILE A 308 29.85 -1.26 6.09
CA ILE A 308 30.74 -0.88 7.20
C ILE A 308 31.78 0.12 6.69
N LYS A 309 31.74 1.36 7.18
CA LYS A 309 32.67 2.44 6.80
C LYS A 309 33.47 2.88 8.02
N ASP A 310 34.79 2.68 8.03
CA ASP A 310 35.64 3.03 9.18
C ASP A 310 35.14 2.50 10.53
N GLY A 311 34.55 1.30 10.52
CA GLY A 311 33.93 0.65 11.69
C GLY A 311 32.52 1.14 12.04
N LYS A 312 31.97 2.12 11.29
CA LYS A 312 30.58 2.61 11.41
C LYS A 312 29.63 1.81 10.54
N THR A 313 28.45 1.55 11.07
CA THR A 313 27.40 0.72 10.47
C THR A 313 26.13 1.53 10.19
N LEU A 314 25.15 0.94 9.53
CA LEU A 314 23.81 1.54 9.41
C LEU A 314 23.19 1.87 10.78
N ILE A 315 23.49 1.07 11.82
CA ILE A 315 23.00 1.33 13.17
C ILE A 315 23.64 2.60 13.74
N ASP A 316 24.93 2.85 13.50
CA ASP A 316 25.56 4.12 13.90
C ASP A 316 24.90 5.32 13.19
N GLY A 317 24.67 5.20 11.87
CA GLY A 317 24.00 6.22 11.06
C GLY A 317 22.57 6.51 11.50
N ILE A 318 21.83 5.52 11.99
CA ILE A 318 20.49 5.71 12.57
C ILE A 318 20.58 6.35 13.96
N MET A 319 21.45 5.81 14.83
CA MET A 319 21.47 6.20 16.24
C MET A 319 21.95 7.64 16.48
N LYS A 320 22.66 8.28 15.53
CA LYS A 320 23.00 9.70 15.63
C LYS A 320 21.77 10.63 15.63
N TYR A 321 20.65 10.19 15.05
CA TYR A 321 19.40 10.96 15.00
C TYR A 321 18.54 10.82 16.25
N ARG A 322 18.93 9.94 17.19
CA ARG A 322 18.14 9.74 18.41
C ARG A 322 18.19 10.99 19.28
N ASN A 323 17.04 11.55 19.56
CA ASN A 323 16.91 12.72 20.42
C ASN A 323 17.09 12.32 21.90
N PRO A 324 18.12 12.83 22.58
CA PRO A 324 18.40 12.45 23.97
C PRO A 324 17.38 13.01 24.97
N LYS A 325 16.54 13.98 24.57
CA LYS A 325 15.58 14.64 25.46
C LYS A 325 14.33 13.79 25.71
N ASP A 326 13.84 13.12 24.69
CA ASP A 326 12.55 12.43 24.69
C ASP A 326 12.61 10.99 24.17
N GLY A 327 13.73 10.58 23.57
CA GLY A 327 13.96 9.23 23.06
C GLY A 327 13.42 8.95 21.66
N GLY A 328 12.74 9.93 21.03
CA GLY A 328 12.31 9.89 19.63
C GLY A 328 13.47 10.15 18.67
N PHE A 329 13.18 10.28 17.37
CA PHE A 329 14.18 10.49 16.33
C PHE A 329 13.92 11.75 15.53
N LEU A 330 14.99 12.49 15.26
CA LEU A 330 14.99 13.63 14.35
C LEU A 330 14.91 13.13 12.90
N HIS A 331 14.26 13.92 12.03
CA HIS A 331 14.33 13.68 10.59
C HIS A 331 15.72 14.01 10.02
N SER A 332 16.18 15.25 10.28
CA SER A 332 17.46 15.78 9.82
C SER A 332 18.06 16.71 10.89
N PHE A 333 19.37 17.00 10.79
CA PHE A 333 20.05 18.01 11.60
C PHE A 333 19.92 19.43 11.03
N THR A 334 19.34 19.56 9.84
CA THR A 334 19.11 20.86 9.19
C THR A 334 17.61 21.14 9.12
N TYR A 335 17.25 22.39 9.38
CA TYR A 335 15.88 22.85 9.13
C TYR A 335 15.61 22.92 7.63
N ASP A 336 14.46 22.42 7.22
CA ASP A 336 13.97 22.52 5.85
C ASP A 336 12.71 23.40 5.80
N PRO A 337 12.78 24.61 5.22
CA PRO A 337 11.61 25.48 5.07
C PRO A 337 10.48 24.85 4.23
N GLN A 338 10.80 23.93 3.31
CA GLN A 338 9.82 23.24 2.46
C GLN A 338 9.17 22.05 3.17
N ASN A 339 9.77 21.58 4.26
CA ASN A 339 9.19 20.59 5.16
C ASN A 339 9.20 21.13 6.60
N PRO A 340 8.21 21.95 6.99
CA PRO A 340 8.17 22.58 8.32
C PRO A 340 8.15 21.59 9.50
N SER A 341 7.83 20.32 9.25
CA SER A 341 7.89 19.24 10.24
C SER A 341 9.32 18.71 10.49
N SER A 342 10.27 19.03 9.59
CA SER A 342 11.70 18.76 9.71
C SER A 342 12.36 19.77 10.65
N ARG A 343 12.23 19.51 11.95
CA ARG A 343 12.85 20.32 13.00
C ARG A 343 14.12 19.64 13.51
N PRO A 344 15.29 20.30 13.48
CA PRO A 344 16.53 19.70 13.95
C PRO A 344 16.61 19.62 15.49
N ASP A 345 15.68 20.27 16.19
CA ASP A 345 15.62 20.35 17.65
C ASP A 345 14.49 19.52 18.28
N ALA A 346 13.68 18.82 17.46
CA ALA A 346 12.50 18.10 17.91
C ALA A 346 12.30 16.78 17.14
N SER A 347 11.86 15.74 17.86
CA SER A 347 11.57 14.43 17.28
C SER A 347 10.44 14.53 16.25
N ASN A 348 10.60 13.84 15.12
CA ASN A 348 9.64 13.81 14.02
C ASN A 348 8.88 12.48 14.04
N SER A 349 7.57 12.52 13.79
CA SER A 349 6.70 11.34 13.85
C SER A 349 7.11 10.28 12.82
N MET A 350 7.22 10.64 11.54
CA MET A 350 7.60 9.73 10.46
C MET A 350 8.98 9.12 10.68
N ALA A 351 9.97 9.96 11.02
CA ALA A 351 11.32 9.51 11.33
C ALA A 351 11.34 8.47 12.46
N THR A 352 10.55 8.72 13.51
CA THR A 352 10.45 7.85 14.69
C THR A 352 9.69 6.55 14.38
N GLU A 353 8.58 6.63 13.63
CA GLU A 353 7.79 5.50 13.14
C GLU A 353 8.63 4.56 12.27
N GLN A 354 9.35 5.11 11.30
CA GLN A 354 10.21 4.32 10.41
C GLN A 354 11.35 3.67 11.18
N THR A 355 12.00 4.43 12.05
CA THR A 355 13.07 3.90 12.89
C THR A 355 12.59 2.75 13.77
N LEU A 356 11.36 2.82 14.31
CA LEU A 356 10.79 1.70 15.08
C LEU A 356 10.75 0.42 14.24
N TYR A 357 10.10 0.43 13.08
CA TYR A 357 9.98 -0.80 12.29
C TYR A 357 11.34 -1.22 11.70
N GLY A 358 12.26 -0.29 11.46
CA GLY A 358 13.62 -0.57 11.00
C GLY A 358 14.43 -1.33 12.02
N LEU A 359 14.48 -0.83 13.26
CA LEU A 359 15.15 -1.50 14.37
C LEU A 359 14.47 -2.84 14.71
N VAL A 360 13.15 -2.92 14.60
CA VAL A 360 12.42 -4.18 14.75
C VAL A 360 12.77 -5.16 13.63
N SER A 361 12.91 -4.71 12.38
CA SER A 361 13.36 -5.56 11.27
C SER A 361 14.74 -6.17 11.57
N TYR A 362 15.67 -5.35 12.07
CA TYR A 362 17.00 -5.80 12.48
C TYR A 362 16.96 -6.75 13.69
N PHE A 363 16.16 -6.42 14.70
CA PHE A 363 15.91 -7.30 15.86
C PHE A 363 15.43 -8.69 15.40
N ARG A 364 14.51 -8.75 14.44
CA ARG A 364 13.97 -10.01 13.90
C ARG A 364 15.04 -10.84 13.21
N VAL A 365 15.96 -10.21 12.46
CA VAL A 365 17.12 -10.89 11.87
C VAL A 365 18.00 -11.50 12.94
N ARG A 366 18.33 -10.74 13.99
CA ARG A 366 19.18 -11.20 15.11
C ARG A 366 18.57 -12.33 15.92
N ASN A 367 17.25 -12.44 15.91
CA ASN A 367 16.49 -13.49 16.63
C ASN A 367 16.00 -14.62 15.70
N ASN A 368 16.52 -14.71 14.48
CA ASN A 368 16.18 -15.75 13.49
C ASN A 368 14.67 -15.84 13.19
N MET A 369 13.97 -14.71 13.27
CA MET A 369 12.55 -14.59 12.95
C MET A 369 12.36 -14.29 11.48
N ARG A 370 11.13 -14.46 10.99
CA ARG A 370 10.72 -14.00 9.64
C ARG A 370 10.94 -12.50 9.47
N SER A 371 11.08 -12.06 8.22
CA SER A 371 11.25 -10.63 7.90
C SER A 371 10.11 -9.77 8.46
N LEU A 372 10.33 -8.46 8.49
CA LEU A 372 9.32 -7.50 8.97
C LEU A 372 7.95 -7.72 8.29
N TYR A 373 7.94 -7.93 6.98
CA TYR A 373 6.72 -8.05 6.18
C TYR A 373 6.27 -9.50 5.92
N ASP A 374 6.99 -10.52 6.37
CA ASP A 374 6.52 -11.92 6.28
C ASP A 374 5.71 -12.29 7.53
N PHE A 375 4.38 -12.16 7.42
CA PHE A 375 3.41 -12.39 8.49
C PHE A 375 3.00 -13.85 8.64
N ARG A 376 3.56 -14.76 7.83
CA ARG A 376 3.33 -16.20 8.04
C ARG A 376 3.77 -16.58 9.45
N PRO A 377 3.18 -17.64 10.03
CA PRO A 377 3.64 -18.14 11.33
C PRO A 377 5.16 -18.34 11.33
N GLU A 378 5.81 -17.97 12.43
CA GLU A 378 7.24 -18.23 12.61
C GLU A 378 7.52 -19.72 12.37
N THR A 379 8.69 -20.02 11.82
CA THR A 379 9.14 -21.41 11.62
C THR A 379 9.08 -22.16 12.96
N ASN A 380 8.47 -23.34 12.99
CA ASN A 380 8.45 -24.15 14.20
C ASN A 380 9.82 -24.77 14.41
N GLN A 381 10.59 -24.23 15.34
CA GLN A 381 11.95 -24.69 15.64
C GLN A 381 12.00 -25.81 16.68
N ASN A 382 10.84 -26.35 17.11
CA ASN A 382 10.76 -27.30 18.21
C ASN A 382 10.49 -28.74 17.77
N GLU A 383 10.13 -28.98 16.50
CA GLU A 383 9.83 -30.32 16.01
C GLU A 383 9.97 -30.44 14.50
N PHE A 384 10.32 -31.62 14.01
CA PHE A 384 9.98 -32.00 12.64
C PHE A 384 8.50 -32.37 12.61
N ILE A 385 7.79 -31.91 11.58
CA ILE A 385 6.41 -32.34 11.33
C ILE A 385 6.36 -33.00 9.96
N ILE A 386 5.91 -34.25 9.95
CA ILE A 386 5.86 -35.11 8.77
C ILE A 386 4.41 -35.47 8.50
N LYS A 387 3.96 -35.35 7.25
CA LYS A 387 2.61 -35.77 6.83
C LYS A 387 2.66 -37.07 6.03
N GLY A 388 1.82 -38.06 6.38
CA GLY A 388 1.65 -39.32 5.65
C GLY A 388 0.21 -39.84 5.78
N ASN A 389 -0.44 -40.20 4.67
CA ASN A 389 -1.87 -40.57 4.61
C ASN A 389 -2.79 -39.62 5.40
N ASP A 390 -2.62 -38.32 5.20
CA ASP A 390 -3.36 -37.24 5.90
C ASP A 390 -3.17 -37.14 7.42
N ASN A 391 -2.31 -37.96 8.02
CA ASN A 391 -1.91 -37.85 9.42
C ASN A 391 -0.59 -37.09 9.57
N ASN A 392 -0.44 -36.36 10.69
CA ASN A 392 0.82 -35.71 11.08
C ASN A 392 1.58 -36.57 12.10
N TYR A 393 2.87 -36.73 11.87
CA TYR A 393 3.83 -37.41 12.72
C TYR A 393 4.87 -36.38 13.17
N ASN A 394 4.98 -36.17 14.47
CA ASN A 394 5.82 -35.10 15.03
C ASN A 394 7.02 -35.72 15.76
N ILE A 395 8.19 -35.14 15.53
CA ILE A 395 9.42 -35.50 16.23
C ILE A 395 9.92 -34.26 16.94
N ALA A 396 9.91 -34.27 18.27
CA ALA A 396 10.49 -33.18 19.05
C ALA A 396 11.97 -32.97 18.69
N PHE A 397 12.34 -31.74 18.38
CA PHE A 397 13.66 -31.35 17.93
C PHE A 397 14.52 -30.88 19.10
N ASN A 398 15.77 -31.34 19.09
CA ASN A 398 16.82 -30.86 19.98
C ASN A 398 18.04 -30.50 19.13
N LYS A 399 18.46 -29.23 19.17
CA LYS A 399 19.57 -28.70 18.37
C LYS A 399 20.91 -29.44 18.53
N ASP A 400 21.09 -30.17 19.64
CA ASP A 400 22.29 -30.92 19.99
C ASP A 400 22.17 -32.43 19.63
N GLN A 401 20.98 -32.89 19.24
CA GLN A 401 20.71 -34.24 18.78
C GLN A 401 20.77 -34.30 17.25
N LEU A 402 21.65 -35.17 16.73
CA LEU A 402 21.88 -35.32 15.28
C LEU A 402 21.11 -36.50 14.65
N SER A 403 20.53 -37.39 15.46
CA SER A 403 19.83 -38.58 14.97
C SER A 403 18.46 -38.71 15.61
N TYR A 404 17.45 -39.00 14.79
CA TYR A 404 16.05 -39.14 15.16
C TYR A 404 15.46 -40.41 14.56
N SER A 405 14.30 -40.83 15.09
CA SER A 405 13.52 -41.95 14.56
C SER A 405 12.11 -41.47 14.21
N LEU A 406 11.64 -41.86 13.04
CA LEU A 406 10.27 -41.63 12.58
C LEU A 406 9.57 -42.99 12.48
N GLU A 407 8.59 -43.22 13.35
CA GLU A 407 7.75 -44.42 13.27
C GLU A 407 6.52 -44.15 12.39
N LEU A 408 6.33 -44.95 11.34
CA LEU A 408 5.20 -44.85 10.41
C LEU A 408 4.41 -46.17 10.38
N PRO A 409 3.08 -46.13 10.21
CA PRO A 409 2.29 -47.31 9.92
C PRO A 409 2.60 -47.92 8.55
N VAL A 410 2.35 -49.22 8.39
CA VAL A 410 2.61 -49.96 7.13
C VAL A 410 1.83 -49.45 5.92
N GLU A 411 0.69 -48.79 6.13
CA GLU A 411 -0.12 -48.17 5.08
C GLU A 411 0.46 -46.85 4.54
N VAL A 412 1.41 -46.21 5.24
CA VAL A 412 2.04 -44.98 4.76
C VAL A 412 3.12 -45.34 3.75
N GLU A 413 2.79 -45.30 2.46
CA GLU A 413 3.74 -45.59 1.38
C GLU A 413 4.67 -44.40 1.07
N LYS A 414 4.20 -43.19 1.35
CA LYS A 414 4.95 -41.95 1.15
C LYS A 414 4.65 -40.97 2.29
N PHE A 415 5.62 -40.12 2.59
CA PHE A 415 5.48 -39.03 3.52
C PHE A 415 6.13 -37.75 2.97
N SER A 416 5.88 -36.61 3.60
CA SER A 416 6.56 -35.36 3.28
C SER A 416 6.80 -34.55 4.54
N PHE A 417 7.90 -33.80 4.60
CA PHE A 417 8.12 -32.83 5.67
C PHE A 417 7.23 -31.62 5.44
N ILE A 418 6.33 -31.34 6.38
CA ILE A 418 5.54 -30.10 6.39
C ILE A 418 6.18 -29.05 7.31
N ASN A 419 7.05 -29.46 8.23
CA ASN A 419 7.95 -28.59 8.96
C ASN A 419 9.33 -29.23 9.16
N ILE A 420 10.37 -28.41 9.00
CA ILE A 420 11.75 -28.71 9.40
C ILE A 420 12.15 -27.56 10.35
N PRO A 421 12.76 -27.85 11.51
CA PRO A 421 13.10 -26.86 12.54
C PRO A 421 14.32 -26.03 12.15
N MET A 422 14.15 -25.22 11.11
CA MET A 422 15.16 -24.30 10.56
C MET A 422 14.70 -22.84 10.71
N GLY A 423 15.64 -21.92 10.69
CA GLY A 423 15.38 -20.49 10.67
C GLY A 423 14.70 -19.99 9.39
N ALA A 424 14.16 -18.77 9.45
CA ALA A 424 13.38 -18.20 8.34
C ALA A 424 14.15 -18.01 7.01
N TYR A 425 15.49 -17.91 7.06
CA TYR A 425 16.35 -17.84 5.86
C TYR A 425 17.42 -18.95 5.86
N ASP A 426 17.22 -20.00 6.66
CA ASP A 426 18.04 -21.20 6.53
C ASP A 426 17.51 -22.02 5.35
N ILE A 427 18.39 -22.79 4.71
CA ILE A 427 18.01 -23.68 3.61
C ILE A 427 18.18 -25.14 4.01
N SER A 428 17.38 -26.01 3.41
CA SER A 428 17.48 -27.46 3.58
C SER A 428 17.62 -28.17 2.24
N ASN A 429 18.41 -29.24 2.20
CA ASN A 429 18.45 -30.14 1.06
C ASN A 429 17.11 -30.88 0.84
N VAL A 430 16.29 -31.01 1.90
CA VAL A 430 14.94 -31.57 1.83
C VAL A 430 13.93 -30.44 1.66
N LYS A 431 13.27 -30.41 0.50
CA LYS A 431 12.22 -29.43 0.20
C LYS A 431 10.92 -29.83 0.90
N LEU A 432 10.32 -28.88 1.62
CA LEU A 432 9.01 -29.07 2.26
C LEU A 432 7.94 -29.51 1.25
N ASN A 433 7.00 -30.33 1.70
CA ASN A 433 5.90 -30.91 0.92
C ASN A 433 6.33 -31.79 -0.27
N SER A 434 7.62 -32.11 -0.41
CA SER A 434 8.08 -33.05 -1.44
C SER A 434 7.91 -34.49 -0.94
N GLU A 435 7.33 -35.35 -1.77
CA GLU A 435 7.09 -36.75 -1.40
C GLU A 435 8.38 -37.56 -1.30
N ILE A 436 8.54 -38.28 -0.19
CA ILE A 436 9.60 -39.24 0.09
C ILE A 436 8.95 -40.60 0.30
N LYS A 437 9.51 -41.66 -0.29
CA LYS A 437 9.01 -43.03 -0.08
C LYS A 437 9.28 -43.48 1.35
N ALA A 438 8.30 -44.11 1.99
CA ALA A 438 8.50 -44.75 3.28
C ALA A 438 9.12 -46.13 3.06
N VAL A 439 10.34 -46.32 3.53
CA VAL A 439 11.04 -47.61 3.47
C VAL A 439 11.58 -47.91 4.86
N ASP A 440 11.22 -49.06 5.41
CA ASP A 440 11.65 -49.48 6.73
C ASP A 440 13.18 -49.59 6.81
N GLY A 441 13.77 -48.99 7.85
CA GLY A 441 15.21 -48.92 8.06
C GLY A 441 15.96 -47.92 7.18
N GLU A 442 15.30 -47.23 6.25
CA GLU A 442 15.91 -46.16 5.46
C GLU A 442 16.19 -44.93 6.35
N LYS A 443 17.20 -44.15 5.97
CA LYS A 443 17.63 -42.96 6.70
C LYS A 443 17.53 -41.75 5.78
N VAL A 444 16.76 -40.74 6.19
CA VAL A 444 16.69 -39.46 5.51
C VAL A 444 17.74 -38.52 6.11
N GLN A 445 18.63 -37.99 5.27
CA GLN A 445 19.59 -36.96 5.68
C GLN A 445 18.99 -35.58 5.42
N VAL A 446 18.73 -34.84 6.49
CA VAL A 446 18.30 -33.45 6.46
C VAL A 446 19.50 -32.56 6.78
N GLU A 447 20.07 -31.97 5.74
CA GLU A 447 21.12 -30.95 5.84
C GLU A 447 20.45 -29.59 5.97
N ILE A 448 20.70 -28.88 7.07
CA ILE A 448 20.27 -27.50 7.28
C ILE A 448 21.51 -26.61 7.19
N LYS A 449 21.50 -25.67 6.26
CA LYS A 449 22.54 -24.66 6.12
C LYS A 449 22.02 -23.32 6.62
N ASN A 450 22.70 -22.77 7.62
CA ASN A 450 22.36 -21.45 8.15
C ASN A 450 22.93 -20.32 7.27
N ARG A 451 22.54 -19.10 7.60
CA ARG A 451 22.92 -17.88 6.87
C ARG A 451 24.43 -17.59 6.86
N GLN A 452 25.19 -18.15 7.80
CA GLN A 452 26.65 -18.04 7.84
C GLN A 452 27.34 -19.11 6.97
N ASN A 453 26.58 -19.83 6.14
CA ASN A 453 27.01 -21.01 5.41
C ASN A 453 27.47 -22.18 6.30
N GLU A 454 27.18 -22.14 7.60
CA GLU A 454 27.45 -23.27 8.49
C GLU A 454 26.39 -24.34 8.24
N THR A 455 26.83 -25.59 8.20
CA THR A 455 25.99 -26.72 7.82
C THR A 455 25.84 -27.68 8.99
N LYS A 456 24.60 -28.06 9.31
CA LYS A 456 24.28 -29.11 10.28
C LYS A 456 23.51 -30.24 9.59
N ASN A 457 23.93 -31.46 9.85
CA ASN A 457 23.34 -32.67 9.28
C ASN A 457 22.56 -33.44 10.34
N TYR A 458 21.30 -33.75 10.03
CA TYR A 458 20.40 -34.52 10.86
C TYR A 458 19.98 -35.80 10.13
N GLU A 459 19.99 -36.92 10.83
CA GLU A 459 19.59 -38.22 10.31
C GLU A 459 18.25 -38.64 10.91
N ILE A 460 17.27 -38.95 10.07
CA ILE A 460 15.95 -39.46 10.50
C ILE A 460 15.81 -40.90 10.00
N SER A 461 15.87 -41.85 10.93
CA SER A 461 15.69 -43.29 10.65
C SER A 461 14.20 -43.62 10.58
N ILE A 462 13.76 -44.25 9.49
CA ILE A 462 12.37 -44.65 9.29
C ILE A 462 12.15 -46.05 9.88
N LYS A 463 11.08 -46.22 10.65
CA LYS A 463 10.67 -47.51 11.19
C LYS A 463 9.19 -47.75 10.89
N ILE A 464 8.89 -48.83 10.19
CA ILE A 464 7.51 -49.20 9.83
C ILE A 464 6.98 -50.22 10.85
N THR A 465 5.83 -49.97 11.48
CA THR A 465 5.22 -50.87 12.48
C THR A 465 3.88 -51.44 12.00
N GLY A 466 3.60 -52.69 12.41
CA GLY A 466 2.41 -53.43 11.96
C GLY A 466 1.64 -54.09 13.11
N GLU A 467 0.63 -53.40 13.64
CA GLU A 467 -0.31 -53.96 14.64
C GLU A 467 -1.78 -53.48 14.46
N ALA A 468 -2.12 -52.71 13.42
CA ALA A 468 -3.30 -51.82 13.44
C ALA A 468 -4.65 -52.36 12.89
N LYS A 469 -4.68 -53.40 12.04
CA LYS A 469 -5.87 -53.65 11.18
C LYS A 469 -7.18 -54.08 11.87
N VAL A 470 -7.14 -54.72 13.04
CA VAL A 470 -8.36 -55.15 13.77
C VAL A 470 -8.88 -54.06 14.72
N ASN A 471 -7.96 -53.30 15.34
CA ASN A 471 -8.31 -52.18 16.22
C ASN A 471 -8.85 -50.99 15.41
N ASP A 472 -8.39 -50.78 14.17
CA ASP A 472 -8.91 -49.75 13.28
C ASP A 472 -10.40 -49.90 12.98
N VAL A 473 -10.86 -51.14 12.74
CA VAL A 473 -12.28 -51.39 12.43
C VAL A 473 -13.14 -51.22 13.68
N ILE A 474 -12.68 -51.68 14.85
CA ILE A 474 -13.38 -51.47 16.12
C ILE A 474 -13.45 -49.97 16.44
N ASN A 475 -12.36 -49.22 16.28
CA ASN A 475 -12.35 -47.79 16.53
C ASN A 475 -13.21 -47.02 15.53
N ALA A 476 -13.19 -47.39 14.24
CA ALA A 476 -14.01 -46.74 13.22
C ALA A 476 -15.52 -46.96 13.46
N ILE A 477 -15.92 -48.15 13.95
CA ILE A 477 -17.31 -48.41 14.37
C ILE A 477 -17.65 -47.64 15.66
N ASN A 478 -16.72 -47.56 16.64
CA ASN A 478 -16.93 -46.78 17.87
C ASN A 478 -17.08 -45.28 17.58
N ASN A 479 -16.39 -44.79 16.57
CA ASN A 479 -16.41 -43.39 16.14
C ASN A 479 -17.61 -43.04 15.24
N LEU A 480 -18.48 -44.00 14.90
CA LEU A 480 -19.78 -43.67 14.33
C LEU A 480 -20.59 -42.84 15.31
N SER A 481 -21.29 -41.83 14.80
CA SER A 481 -22.10 -40.93 15.61
C SER A 481 -23.13 -41.70 16.44
N GLU A 482 -23.37 -41.25 17.68
CA GLU A 482 -24.46 -41.81 18.50
C GLU A 482 -25.83 -41.39 17.96
N VAL A 483 -25.89 -40.25 17.25
CA VAL A 483 -27.07 -39.76 16.55
C VAL A 483 -26.77 -39.77 15.07
N ILE A 484 -27.37 -40.73 14.36
CA ILE A 484 -27.13 -40.95 12.94
C ILE A 484 -27.90 -39.94 12.12
N ALA A 485 -27.21 -39.27 11.21
CA ALA A 485 -27.74 -38.31 10.25
C ALA A 485 -27.49 -38.80 8.81
N LEU A 486 -28.12 -38.17 7.82
CA LEU A 486 -27.95 -38.53 6.40
C LEU A 486 -26.49 -38.35 5.92
N GLU A 487 -25.76 -37.39 6.49
CA GLU A 487 -24.34 -37.14 6.19
C GLU A 487 -23.38 -38.24 6.68
N ASP A 488 -23.82 -39.10 7.60
CA ASP A 488 -23.03 -40.24 8.05
C ASP A 488 -23.00 -41.36 7.01
N GLU A 489 -23.72 -41.25 5.88
CA GLU A 489 -23.83 -42.31 4.86
C GLU A 489 -22.49 -42.81 4.34
N GLU A 490 -21.59 -41.92 3.90
CA GLU A 490 -20.29 -42.35 3.36
C GLU A 490 -19.37 -42.88 4.48
N LYS A 491 -19.44 -42.35 5.71
CA LYS A 491 -18.69 -42.92 6.85
C LYS A 491 -19.20 -44.31 7.21
N ILE A 492 -20.52 -44.49 7.27
CA ILE A 492 -21.17 -45.77 7.52
C ILE A 492 -20.79 -46.75 6.41
N LYS A 493 -20.76 -46.31 5.15
CA LYS A 493 -20.32 -47.11 3.99
C LYS A 493 -18.84 -47.48 4.04
N GLU A 494 -17.95 -46.54 4.36
CA GLU A 494 -16.51 -46.77 4.54
C GLU A 494 -16.24 -47.74 5.69
N VAL A 495 -16.95 -47.57 6.82
CA VAL A 495 -16.86 -48.50 7.96
C VAL A 495 -17.41 -49.88 7.58
N ASN A 496 -18.48 -49.96 6.79
CA ASN A 496 -18.96 -51.21 6.21
C ASN A 496 -17.91 -51.84 5.28
N GLU A 497 -17.26 -51.08 4.41
CA GLU A 497 -16.22 -51.57 3.49
C GLU A 497 -14.98 -52.07 4.23
N LYS A 498 -14.51 -51.30 5.22
CA LYS A 498 -13.42 -51.70 6.14
C LYS A 498 -13.76 -52.98 6.88
N TYR A 499 -14.96 -53.06 7.47
CA TYR A 499 -15.44 -54.28 8.12
C TYR A 499 -15.52 -55.46 7.16
N ASN A 500 -16.01 -55.26 5.94
CA ASN A 500 -16.16 -56.30 4.93
C ASN A 500 -14.83 -56.80 4.36
N SER A 501 -13.80 -55.96 4.35
CA SER A 501 -12.44 -56.27 3.90
C SER A 501 -11.64 -57.14 4.86
N LEU A 502 -12.08 -57.28 6.13
CA LEU A 502 -11.46 -58.18 7.09
C LEU A 502 -11.64 -59.65 6.66
N MET A 503 -10.66 -60.50 6.98
CA MET A 503 -10.81 -61.95 6.84
C MET A 503 -11.87 -62.47 7.83
N GLU A 504 -12.55 -63.56 7.49
CA GLU A 504 -13.63 -64.14 8.31
C GLU A 504 -13.20 -64.54 9.73
N SER A 505 -11.91 -64.82 9.95
CA SER A 505 -11.33 -65.05 11.27
C SER A 505 -11.17 -63.77 12.11
N ASP A 506 -11.07 -62.61 11.46
CA ASP A 506 -10.82 -61.31 12.09
C ASP A 506 -12.09 -60.47 12.23
N LYS A 507 -13.09 -60.63 11.36
CA LYS A 507 -14.46 -60.09 11.56
C LYS A 507 -15.08 -60.53 12.88
N LYS A 508 -14.77 -61.75 13.31
CA LYS A 508 -15.22 -62.34 14.60
C LYS A 508 -14.59 -61.68 15.82
N LYS A 509 -13.53 -60.90 15.65
CA LYS A 509 -12.84 -60.16 16.71
C LYS A 509 -13.35 -58.72 16.85
N VAL A 510 -14.19 -58.23 15.93
CA VAL A 510 -14.79 -56.89 15.99
C VAL A 510 -15.99 -56.92 16.95
N THR A 511 -15.82 -56.32 18.13
CA THR A 511 -16.73 -56.51 19.28
C THR A 511 -17.97 -55.61 19.27
N ASN A 512 -18.02 -54.58 18.41
CA ASN A 512 -18.99 -53.49 18.46
C ASN A 512 -19.88 -53.37 17.20
N ILE A 513 -20.01 -54.44 16.41
CA ILE A 513 -20.72 -54.47 15.13
C ILE A 513 -22.19 -54.03 15.19
N GLU A 514 -22.87 -54.22 16.33
CA GLU A 514 -24.28 -53.81 16.49
C GLU A 514 -24.51 -52.30 16.37
N LYS A 515 -23.48 -51.49 16.67
CA LYS A 515 -23.53 -50.04 16.48
C LYS A 515 -23.61 -49.68 14.98
N LEU A 516 -22.86 -50.38 14.14
CA LEU A 516 -22.90 -50.21 12.68
C LEU A 516 -24.22 -50.68 12.08
N ASN A 517 -24.78 -51.81 12.54
CA ASN A 517 -26.09 -52.31 12.10
C ASN A 517 -27.21 -51.31 12.42
N SER A 518 -27.22 -50.78 13.64
CA SER A 518 -28.20 -49.77 14.08
C SER A 518 -28.07 -48.48 13.26
N ALA A 519 -26.83 -48.09 12.92
CA ALA A 519 -26.57 -46.94 12.07
C ALA A 519 -27.12 -47.10 10.65
N ASN A 520 -26.89 -48.26 10.03
CA ASN A 520 -27.44 -48.60 8.71
C ASN A 520 -28.99 -48.54 8.70
N GLN A 521 -29.65 -49.03 9.76
CA GLN A 521 -31.11 -49.01 9.86
C GLN A 521 -31.68 -47.61 10.05
N LYS A 522 -31.04 -46.78 10.90
CA LYS A 522 -31.48 -45.39 11.11
C LYS A 522 -31.28 -44.53 9.87
N LEU A 523 -30.18 -44.74 9.14
CA LEU A 523 -29.93 -44.08 7.86
C LEU A 523 -31.03 -44.41 6.83
N LYS A 524 -31.48 -45.66 6.78
CA LYS A 524 -32.61 -46.07 5.91
C LYS A 524 -33.90 -45.34 6.26
N GLN A 525 -34.22 -45.17 7.54
CA GLN A 525 -35.41 -44.45 8.00
C GLN A 525 -35.36 -42.95 7.64
N LEU A 526 -34.19 -42.31 7.80
CA LEU A 526 -34.01 -40.89 7.44
C LEU A 526 -34.20 -40.64 5.94
N LYS A 527 -33.83 -41.61 5.09
CA LYS A 527 -34.05 -41.54 3.63
C LYS A 527 -35.55 -41.57 3.27
N GLU A 528 -36.37 -42.27 4.05
CA GLU A 528 -37.83 -42.30 3.85
C GLU A 528 -38.51 -40.98 4.28
N GLU A 529 -38.01 -40.30 5.33
CA GLU A 529 -38.51 -39.00 5.79
C GLU A 529 -38.16 -37.85 4.83
N LEU A 530 -36.97 -37.89 4.21
CA LEU A 530 -36.50 -36.93 3.20
C LEU A 530 -37.43 -36.83 1.97
N GLY A 531 -38.07 -37.95 1.58
CA GLY A 531 -38.98 -38.01 0.44
C GLY A 531 -40.22 -37.11 0.61
N ASN A 532 -40.76 -37.03 1.83
CA ASN A 532 -41.93 -36.18 2.13
C ASN A 532 -41.59 -34.69 2.18
N GLU A 533 -40.39 -34.34 2.66
CA GLU A 533 -39.89 -32.96 2.70
C GLU A 533 -39.64 -32.40 1.28
N THR A 534 -39.21 -33.27 0.36
CA THR A 534 -38.90 -32.92 -1.04
C THR A 534 -40.11 -32.37 -1.79
N PHE A 535 -41.30 -32.97 -1.60
CA PHE A 535 -42.54 -32.51 -2.23
C PHE A 535 -42.98 -31.12 -1.71
N HIS A 536 -42.77 -30.85 -0.41
CA HIS A 536 -43.06 -29.54 0.16
C HIS A 536 -42.13 -28.45 -0.40
N LYS A 537 -40.82 -28.73 -0.51
CA LYS A 537 -39.82 -27.84 -1.10
C LYS A 537 -40.15 -27.48 -2.55
N GLN A 538 -40.54 -28.47 -3.37
CA GLN A 538 -40.99 -28.25 -4.76
C GLN A 538 -42.10 -27.19 -4.84
N ARG A 539 -43.17 -27.33 -4.05
CA ARG A 539 -44.31 -26.40 -4.08
C ARG A 539 -43.93 -24.97 -3.70
N VAL A 540 -43.08 -24.82 -2.69
CA VAL A 540 -42.63 -23.49 -2.21
C VAL A 540 -41.79 -22.78 -3.28
N ILE A 541 -40.89 -23.50 -3.95
CA ILE A 541 -40.04 -22.93 -5.01
C ILE A 541 -40.90 -22.48 -6.21
N LEU A 542 -41.85 -23.31 -6.65
CA LEU A 542 -42.75 -22.96 -7.76
C LEU A 542 -43.62 -21.73 -7.45
N ASP A 543 -44.13 -21.60 -6.21
CA ASP A 543 -44.89 -20.42 -5.79
C ASP A 543 -44.04 -19.14 -5.84
N LYS A 544 -42.77 -19.21 -5.41
CA LYS A 544 -41.83 -18.07 -5.52
C LYS A 544 -41.53 -17.70 -6.97
N ILE A 545 -41.35 -18.69 -7.86
CA ILE A 545 -41.12 -18.45 -9.31
C ILE A 545 -42.33 -17.79 -9.97
N ASN A 546 -43.54 -18.10 -9.51
CA ASN A 546 -44.77 -17.48 -10.01
C ASN A 546 -44.99 -16.05 -9.51
N LYS A 547 -44.36 -15.69 -8.39
CA LYS A 547 -44.43 -14.35 -7.78
C LYS A 547 -43.31 -13.41 -8.20
N LEU A 548 -42.37 -13.85 -9.05
CA LEU A 548 -41.31 -12.98 -9.58
C LEU A 548 -41.90 -11.74 -10.28
N PRO A 549 -41.29 -10.56 -10.11
CA PRO A 549 -41.81 -9.34 -10.70
C PRO A 549 -41.79 -9.42 -12.23
N LYS A 550 -42.76 -8.75 -12.86
CA LYS A 550 -42.80 -8.63 -14.33
C LYS A 550 -41.74 -7.68 -14.86
N ASP A 551 -41.43 -6.67 -14.07
CA ASP A 551 -40.44 -5.64 -14.36
C ASP A 551 -39.13 -5.94 -13.62
N ILE A 552 -38.23 -6.64 -14.30
CA ILE A 552 -37.01 -7.21 -13.73
C ILE A 552 -35.94 -6.14 -13.54
N SER A 553 -35.21 -6.21 -12.41
CA SER A 553 -34.06 -5.36 -12.10
C SER A 553 -32.85 -6.17 -11.60
N LEU A 554 -31.75 -5.49 -11.28
CA LEU A 554 -30.60 -6.11 -10.62
C LEU A 554 -30.89 -6.59 -9.19
N ASP A 555 -31.88 -6.02 -8.49
CA ASP A 555 -32.29 -6.50 -7.15
C ASP A 555 -32.77 -7.96 -7.20
N ASP A 556 -33.35 -8.38 -8.33
CA ASP A 556 -33.90 -9.73 -8.51
C ASP A 556 -32.82 -10.80 -8.73
N LYS A 557 -31.57 -10.40 -9.06
CA LYS A 557 -30.49 -11.32 -9.47
C LYS A 557 -30.27 -12.43 -8.44
N LYS A 558 -30.15 -12.06 -7.15
CA LYS A 558 -29.91 -13.03 -6.07
C LYS A 558 -31.07 -14.01 -5.92
N LEU A 559 -32.30 -13.52 -5.98
CA LEU A 559 -33.49 -14.36 -5.86
C LEU A 559 -33.60 -15.33 -7.05
N VAL A 560 -33.39 -14.86 -8.28
CA VAL A 560 -33.45 -15.69 -9.49
C VAL A 560 -32.34 -16.75 -9.49
N SER A 561 -31.11 -16.39 -9.11
CA SER A 561 -30.00 -17.34 -8.95
C SER A 561 -30.33 -18.41 -7.91
N GLN A 562 -30.82 -18.00 -6.73
CA GLN A 562 -31.17 -18.93 -5.67
C GLN A 562 -32.30 -19.88 -6.09
N LEU A 563 -33.38 -19.36 -6.70
CA LEU A 563 -34.47 -20.18 -7.21
C LEU A 563 -33.99 -21.17 -8.28
N THR A 564 -33.00 -20.81 -9.09
CA THR A 564 -32.40 -21.70 -10.09
C THR A 564 -31.63 -22.83 -9.41
N ILE A 565 -30.78 -22.51 -8.43
CA ILE A 565 -30.03 -23.50 -7.64
C ILE A 565 -30.98 -24.45 -6.90
N ASP A 566 -31.94 -23.88 -6.17
CA ASP A 566 -32.94 -24.62 -5.40
C ASP A 566 -33.73 -25.57 -6.29
N LEU A 567 -34.12 -25.12 -7.49
CA LEU A 567 -34.87 -25.93 -8.45
C LEU A 567 -34.02 -27.04 -9.07
N ILE A 568 -32.74 -26.76 -9.39
CA ILE A 568 -31.80 -27.75 -9.95
C ILE A 568 -31.53 -28.88 -8.95
N ALA A 569 -31.38 -28.55 -7.66
CA ALA A 569 -31.06 -29.49 -6.58
C ALA A 569 -32.17 -30.51 -6.27
N LEU A 570 -33.41 -30.26 -6.70
CA LEU A 570 -34.52 -31.21 -6.54
C LEU A 570 -34.41 -32.39 -7.50
N GLU A 571 -35.04 -33.53 -7.19
CA GLU A 571 -35.21 -34.61 -8.17
C GLU A 571 -36.01 -34.15 -9.41
N ASP A 572 -35.97 -34.91 -10.50
CA ASP A 572 -36.67 -34.53 -11.73
C ASP A 572 -38.19 -34.64 -11.60
N PHE A 573 -38.93 -33.67 -12.14
CA PHE A 573 -40.40 -33.65 -12.14
C PHE A 573 -40.95 -32.81 -13.31
N GLN A 574 -42.22 -33.03 -13.64
CA GLN A 574 -42.86 -32.55 -14.87
C GLN A 574 -42.65 -31.06 -15.19
N GLU A 575 -42.69 -30.18 -14.18
CA GLU A 575 -42.64 -28.72 -14.35
C GLU A 575 -41.22 -28.14 -14.20
N LYS A 576 -40.24 -28.96 -13.79
CA LYS A 576 -38.88 -28.52 -13.47
C LYS A 576 -38.22 -27.84 -14.67
N LYS A 577 -38.22 -28.52 -15.82
CA LYS A 577 -37.56 -28.05 -17.05
C LYS A 577 -38.11 -26.71 -17.53
N VAL A 578 -39.43 -26.56 -17.56
CA VAL A 578 -40.10 -25.32 -18.02
C VAL A 578 -39.77 -24.14 -17.10
N ASN A 579 -39.73 -24.36 -15.79
CA ASN A 579 -39.40 -23.31 -14.83
C ASN A 579 -37.91 -22.93 -14.86
N ILE A 580 -37.00 -23.89 -15.11
CA ILE A 580 -35.58 -23.60 -15.37
C ILE A 580 -35.44 -22.72 -16.62
N GLU A 581 -36.13 -23.04 -17.73
CA GLU A 581 -36.11 -22.22 -18.94
C GLU A 581 -36.64 -20.80 -18.68
N LYS A 582 -37.72 -20.66 -17.90
CA LYS A 582 -38.26 -19.35 -17.49
C LYS A 582 -37.24 -18.53 -16.69
N LEU A 583 -36.59 -19.14 -15.70
CA LEU A 583 -35.57 -18.48 -14.88
C LEU A 583 -34.35 -18.08 -15.72
N ASN A 584 -33.92 -18.93 -16.65
CA ASN A 584 -32.82 -18.62 -17.56
C ASN A 584 -33.13 -17.42 -18.47
N VAL A 585 -34.36 -17.30 -18.96
CA VAL A 585 -34.78 -16.12 -19.75
C VAL A 585 -34.77 -14.84 -18.90
N ILE A 586 -35.20 -14.93 -17.64
CA ILE A 586 -35.13 -13.80 -16.70
C ILE A 586 -33.67 -13.44 -16.42
N MET A 587 -32.82 -14.42 -16.13
CA MET A 587 -31.40 -14.20 -15.85
C MET A 587 -30.70 -13.50 -17.02
N LYS A 588 -30.95 -13.92 -18.27
CA LYS A 588 -30.40 -13.25 -19.45
C LYS A 588 -30.79 -11.78 -19.55
N LYS A 589 -31.99 -11.40 -19.11
CA LYS A 589 -32.40 -9.99 -19.06
C LYS A 589 -31.62 -9.23 -17.99
N ILE A 590 -31.45 -9.83 -16.81
CA ILE A 590 -30.65 -9.27 -15.71
C ILE A 590 -29.20 -9.06 -16.17
N GLU A 591 -28.60 -10.03 -16.84
CA GLU A 591 -27.24 -9.95 -17.40
C GLU A 591 -27.09 -8.79 -18.40
N VAL A 592 -28.10 -8.52 -19.22
CA VAL A 592 -28.10 -7.36 -20.14
C VAL A 592 -28.18 -6.03 -19.39
N ILE A 593 -28.96 -5.96 -18.32
CA ILE A 593 -29.02 -4.76 -17.46
C ILE A 593 -27.67 -4.55 -16.77
N GLU A 594 -27.12 -5.60 -16.17
CA GLU A 594 -25.81 -5.59 -15.51
C GLU A 594 -24.71 -5.15 -16.47
N ALA A 595 -24.69 -5.65 -17.70
CA ALA A 595 -23.72 -5.26 -18.70
C ALA A 595 -23.81 -3.76 -19.07
N LYS A 596 -25.01 -3.15 -19.06
CA LYS A 596 -25.17 -1.71 -19.29
C LYS A 596 -24.67 -0.89 -18.12
N VAL A 597 -25.03 -1.29 -16.89
CA VAL A 597 -24.57 -0.64 -15.65
C VAL A 597 -23.05 -0.70 -15.58
N ASN A 598 -22.46 -1.89 -15.73
CA ASN A 598 -21.00 -2.07 -15.68
C ASN A 598 -20.29 -1.30 -16.79
N LYS A 599 -20.84 -1.26 -18.00
CA LYS A 599 -20.26 -0.49 -19.11
C LYS A 599 -20.21 1.01 -18.82
N LEU A 600 -21.29 1.57 -18.26
CA LEU A 600 -21.31 2.98 -17.86
C LEU A 600 -20.32 3.22 -16.71
N ASP A 601 -20.33 2.34 -15.71
CA ASP A 601 -19.47 2.44 -14.55
C ASP A 601 -17.97 2.40 -14.93
N ASP A 602 -17.58 1.46 -15.80
CA ASP A 602 -16.24 1.35 -16.38
C ASP A 602 -15.85 2.62 -17.16
N ARG A 603 -16.80 3.22 -17.86
CA ARG A 603 -16.59 4.45 -18.63
C ARG A 603 -16.37 5.64 -17.70
N ILE A 604 -17.16 5.79 -16.64
CA ILE A 604 -16.97 6.82 -15.61
C ILE A 604 -15.59 6.65 -14.97
N PHE A 605 -15.23 5.43 -14.58
CA PHE A 605 -13.92 5.12 -14.01
C PHE A 605 -12.77 5.45 -14.96
N LYS A 606 -12.97 5.30 -16.27
CA LYS A 606 -11.92 5.59 -17.26
C LYS A 606 -11.81 7.07 -17.62
N GLU A 607 -12.92 7.77 -17.77
CA GLU A 607 -12.98 9.10 -18.40
C GLU A 607 -13.00 10.27 -17.40
N ILE A 608 -13.51 10.05 -16.18
CA ILE A 608 -13.53 11.06 -15.13
C ILE A 608 -12.35 10.83 -14.22
N GLN A 609 -11.40 11.77 -14.12
CA GLN A 609 -10.29 11.71 -13.18
C GLN A 609 -10.51 12.75 -12.06
N PRO A 610 -10.97 12.35 -10.86
CA PRO A 610 -11.28 13.31 -9.77
C PRO A 610 -10.13 14.25 -9.41
N MET A 611 -8.89 13.78 -9.55
CA MET A 611 -7.68 14.58 -9.31
C MET A 611 -7.39 15.66 -10.34
N ASN A 612 -8.01 15.61 -11.52
CA ASN A 612 -7.70 16.51 -12.63
C ASN A 612 -8.95 16.86 -13.44
N ILE A 613 -9.99 17.32 -12.74
CA ILE A 613 -11.20 17.84 -13.38
C ILE A 613 -10.98 19.28 -13.79
N THR A 614 -11.06 19.56 -15.09
CA THR A 614 -10.91 20.89 -15.69
C THR A 614 -12.11 21.18 -16.60
N LEU A 615 -12.28 22.43 -17.05
CA LEU A 615 -13.36 22.80 -17.97
C LEU A 615 -13.40 21.96 -19.26
N LYS A 616 -12.27 21.36 -19.68
CA LYS A 616 -12.20 20.44 -20.82
C LYS A 616 -13.04 19.17 -20.63
N ASN A 617 -13.30 18.77 -19.38
CA ASN A 617 -14.09 17.57 -19.05
C ASN A 617 -15.60 17.80 -19.17
N LYS A 618 -16.08 19.05 -19.31
CA LYS A 618 -17.51 19.41 -19.28
C LYS A 618 -18.36 18.57 -20.24
N ALA A 619 -17.92 18.42 -21.50
CA ALA A 619 -18.68 17.68 -22.50
C ALA A 619 -18.85 16.20 -22.13
N VAL A 620 -17.80 15.58 -21.61
CA VAL A 620 -17.81 14.18 -21.16
C VAL A 620 -18.72 14.01 -19.94
N ILE A 621 -18.66 14.92 -18.97
CA ILE A 621 -19.50 14.88 -17.77
C ILE A 621 -20.98 14.96 -18.14
N LEU A 622 -21.35 15.85 -19.06
CA LEU A 622 -22.74 15.97 -19.53
C LEU A 622 -23.21 14.69 -20.25
N ASP A 623 -22.37 14.09 -21.09
CA ASP A 623 -22.71 12.84 -21.78
C ASP A 623 -22.86 11.66 -20.81
N LEU A 624 -22.04 11.58 -19.76
CA LEU A 624 -22.16 10.57 -18.71
C LEU A 624 -23.43 10.73 -17.86
N LEU A 625 -23.81 11.97 -17.55
CA LEU A 625 -25.10 12.27 -16.90
C LEU A 625 -26.28 11.81 -17.77
N ASP A 626 -26.24 12.11 -19.07
CA ASP A 626 -27.27 11.68 -20.02
C ASP A 626 -27.33 10.15 -20.20
N GLU A 627 -26.18 9.46 -20.15
CA GLU A 627 -26.12 7.99 -20.20
C GLU A 627 -26.66 7.36 -18.91
N TYR A 628 -26.35 7.93 -17.75
CA TYR A 628 -26.89 7.51 -16.45
C TYR A 628 -28.42 7.67 -16.39
N GLU A 629 -28.96 8.79 -16.89
CA GLU A 629 -30.40 9.02 -16.92
C GLU A 629 -31.17 8.06 -17.84
N LYS A 630 -30.50 7.38 -18.78
CA LYS A 630 -31.11 6.34 -19.63
C LYS A 630 -31.24 4.98 -18.92
N LEU A 631 -30.55 4.78 -17.79
CA LEU A 631 -30.75 3.60 -16.97
C LEU A 631 -32.07 3.71 -16.20
N ASP A 632 -32.70 2.55 -15.95
CA ASP A 632 -33.88 2.48 -15.09
C ASP A 632 -33.53 2.97 -13.68
N GLU A 633 -34.41 3.77 -13.07
CA GLU A 633 -34.20 4.38 -11.76
C GLU A 633 -33.80 3.35 -10.70
N LYS A 634 -34.36 2.15 -10.76
CA LYS A 634 -34.06 1.05 -9.82
C LYS A 634 -32.65 0.48 -9.97
N ASP A 635 -32.06 0.59 -11.17
CA ASP A 635 -30.75 0.02 -11.50
C ASP A 635 -29.61 1.05 -11.39
N ARG A 636 -29.93 2.35 -11.42
CA ARG A 636 -28.96 3.45 -11.28
C ARG A 636 -28.09 3.36 -10.04
N LYS A 637 -28.63 2.87 -8.92
CA LYS A 637 -27.91 2.67 -7.64
C LYS A 637 -26.74 1.69 -7.74
N TYR A 638 -26.64 0.91 -8.82
CA TYR A 638 -25.55 -0.04 -9.05
C TYR A 638 -24.39 0.54 -9.87
N VAL A 639 -24.47 1.80 -10.32
CA VAL A 639 -23.35 2.53 -10.93
C VAL A 639 -22.48 3.09 -9.80
N GLU A 640 -21.46 2.33 -9.41
CA GLU A 640 -20.65 2.57 -8.22
C GLU A 640 -19.91 3.92 -8.26
N ASN A 641 -19.37 4.28 -9.43
CA ASN A 641 -18.53 5.46 -9.63
C ASN A 641 -19.35 6.73 -9.95
N TYR A 642 -20.68 6.70 -9.90
CA TYR A 642 -21.52 7.86 -10.25
C TYR A 642 -21.24 9.10 -9.39
N LYS A 643 -20.78 8.91 -8.14
CA LYS A 643 -20.36 10.02 -7.27
C LYS A 643 -19.20 10.83 -7.86
N ASP A 644 -18.32 10.23 -8.66
CA ASP A 644 -17.26 10.95 -9.37
C ASP A 644 -17.82 11.90 -10.43
N VAL A 645 -18.94 11.53 -11.08
CA VAL A 645 -19.63 12.40 -12.04
C VAL A 645 -20.23 13.59 -11.32
N LEU A 646 -20.88 13.37 -10.16
CA LEU A 646 -21.44 14.46 -9.35
C LEU A 646 -20.36 15.39 -8.81
N PHE A 647 -19.24 14.82 -8.35
CA PHE A 647 -18.07 15.60 -7.92
C PHE A 647 -17.52 16.43 -9.07
N ALA A 648 -17.29 15.81 -10.23
CA ALA A 648 -16.79 16.51 -11.40
C ALA A 648 -17.75 17.61 -11.88
N GLN A 649 -19.07 17.35 -11.85
CA GLN A 649 -20.09 18.34 -12.15
C GLN A 649 -20.02 19.55 -11.20
N LYS A 650 -19.86 19.32 -9.89
CA LYS A 650 -19.68 20.38 -8.88
C LYS A 650 -18.43 21.20 -9.20
N VAL A 651 -17.29 20.56 -9.47
CA VAL A 651 -16.03 21.26 -9.83
C VAL A 651 -16.20 22.11 -11.09
N ILE A 652 -16.82 21.57 -12.16
CA ILE A 652 -17.07 22.34 -13.38
C ILE A 652 -17.97 23.54 -13.12
N TYR A 653 -19.04 23.36 -12.35
CA TYR A 653 -19.97 24.43 -12.03
C TYR A 653 -19.28 25.58 -11.29
N GLU A 654 -18.48 25.27 -10.27
CA GLU A 654 -17.75 26.27 -9.48
C GLU A 654 -16.65 26.97 -10.29
N LEU A 655 -15.92 26.23 -11.12
CA LEU A 655 -14.92 26.81 -12.03
C LEU A 655 -15.56 27.73 -13.07
N GLU A 656 -16.67 27.33 -13.68
CA GLU A 656 -17.30 28.08 -14.77
C GLU A 656 -18.11 29.29 -14.26
N THR A 657 -18.80 29.14 -13.12
CA THR A 657 -19.74 30.15 -12.61
C THR A 657 -19.06 31.11 -11.64
N ASN A 658 -18.21 30.58 -10.76
CA ASN A 658 -17.65 31.33 -9.64
C ASN A 658 -16.13 31.56 -9.77
N ASN A 659 -15.48 30.97 -10.78
CA ASN A 659 -14.01 30.95 -10.93
C ASN A 659 -13.29 30.31 -9.73
N ILE A 660 -13.98 29.41 -9.02
CA ILE A 660 -13.45 28.75 -7.81
C ILE A 660 -12.97 27.34 -8.16
N LEU A 661 -11.71 27.07 -7.85
CA LEU A 661 -11.16 25.74 -7.76
C LEU A 661 -11.37 25.23 -6.32
N LEU A 662 -12.21 24.20 -6.18
CA LEU A 662 -12.60 23.65 -4.89
C LEU A 662 -11.44 22.98 -4.14
N SER A 663 -11.43 23.15 -2.82
CA SER A 663 -10.55 22.46 -1.86
C SER A 663 -10.56 20.94 -2.00
N ASP A 664 -11.71 20.36 -2.33
CA ASP A 664 -11.87 18.93 -2.63
C ASP A 664 -10.90 18.45 -3.75
N VAL A 665 -10.52 19.32 -4.70
CA VAL A 665 -9.51 18.99 -5.73
C VAL A 665 -8.12 18.86 -5.10
N PHE A 666 -7.76 19.76 -4.18
CA PHE A 666 -6.48 19.72 -3.47
C PHE A 666 -6.37 18.53 -2.53
N GLN A 667 -7.47 18.15 -1.86
CA GLN A 667 -7.55 16.92 -1.06
C GLN A 667 -7.28 15.66 -1.89
N ASN A 668 -7.69 15.67 -3.16
CA ASN A 668 -7.45 14.54 -4.06
C ASN A 668 -5.99 14.45 -4.53
N ILE A 669 -5.27 15.57 -4.68
CA ILE A 669 -3.90 15.57 -5.20
C ILE A 669 -2.80 15.63 -4.12
N ILE A 670 -3.11 16.05 -2.88
CA ILE A 670 -2.09 16.22 -1.83
C ILE A 670 -1.24 14.97 -1.64
N GLY A 671 0.09 15.11 -1.62
CA GLY A 671 1.04 14.00 -1.46
C GLY A 671 1.09 13.03 -2.65
N THR A 672 0.62 13.45 -3.83
CA THR A 672 0.80 12.74 -5.11
C THR A 672 1.73 13.52 -6.04
N ASP A 673 2.33 12.85 -7.02
CA ASP A 673 3.07 13.48 -8.12
C ASP A 673 2.17 14.11 -9.19
N GLU A 674 0.84 14.16 -8.96
CA GLU A 674 -0.09 14.80 -9.89
C GLU A 674 0.13 16.31 -9.95
N ILE A 675 -0.09 16.84 -11.14
CA ILE A 675 -0.03 18.26 -11.44
C ILE A 675 -1.42 18.68 -11.90
N TYR A 676 -2.06 19.56 -11.13
CA TYR A 676 -3.32 20.18 -11.53
C TYR A 676 -3.03 21.49 -12.24
N THR A 677 -3.47 21.63 -13.48
CA THR A 677 -3.32 22.86 -14.26
C THR A 677 -4.68 23.41 -14.64
N PHE A 678 -4.96 24.62 -14.14
CA PHE A 678 -6.07 25.44 -14.60
C PHE A 678 -5.62 26.31 -15.77
N GLU A 679 -6.47 26.47 -16.78
CA GLU A 679 -6.27 27.37 -17.91
C GLU A 679 -7.33 28.47 -17.86
N GLY A 680 -6.90 29.73 -17.86
CA GLY A 680 -7.76 30.89 -17.78
C GLY A 680 -7.40 31.94 -18.82
N LYS A 681 -8.24 32.97 -18.88
CA LYS A 681 -8.02 34.14 -19.74
C LYS A 681 -8.35 35.41 -18.96
N THR A 682 -7.45 36.38 -19.02
CA THR A 682 -7.65 37.70 -18.38
C THR A 682 -8.74 38.51 -19.10
N SER A 683 -9.19 39.60 -18.49
CA SER A 683 -10.22 40.48 -19.05
C SER A 683 -9.84 41.11 -20.40
N ASP A 684 -8.54 41.31 -20.65
CA ASP A 684 -7.98 41.81 -21.92
C ASP A 684 -7.62 40.69 -22.92
N GLY A 685 -7.83 39.42 -22.55
CA GLY A 685 -7.79 38.29 -23.46
C GLY A 685 -6.49 37.49 -23.49
N LYS A 686 -5.55 37.73 -22.55
CA LYS A 686 -4.29 36.99 -22.39
C LYS A 686 -4.53 35.63 -21.75
N ASN A 687 -3.96 34.58 -22.34
CA ASN A 687 -4.08 33.25 -21.76
C ASN A 687 -3.09 33.08 -20.61
N TYR A 688 -3.55 32.45 -19.53
CA TYR A 688 -2.69 32.07 -18.42
C TYR A 688 -2.99 30.65 -17.94
N THR A 689 -2.02 30.07 -17.25
CA THR A 689 -2.24 28.83 -16.50
C THR A 689 -1.78 29.00 -15.06
N VAL A 690 -2.55 28.43 -14.13
CA VAL A 690 -2.16 28.29 -12.72
C VAL A 690 -1.99 26.80 -12.45
N THR A 691 -0.83 26.43 -11.93
CA THR A 691 -0.48 25.03 -11.72
C THR A 691 -0.13 24.75 -10.26
N PHE A 692 -0.74 23.71 -9.70
CA PHE A 692 -0.44 23.18 -8.37
C PHE A 692 0.08 21.75 -8.48
N LYS A 693 1.18 21.43 -7.80
CA LYS A 693 1.68 20.05 -7.69
C LYS A 693 1.20 19.44 -6.39
N GLY A 694 0.75 18.19 -6.44
CA GLY A 694 0.26 17.47 -5.27
C GLY A 694 1.26 17.39 -4.11
N LEU A 695 2.54 17.22 -4.41
CA LEU A 695 3.64 17.22 -3.43
C LEU A 695 3.86 18.58 -2.75
N ASP A 696 3.45 19.68 -3.39
CA ASP A 696 3.64 21.05 -2.90
C ASP A 696 2.38 21.60 -2.18
N ILE A 697 1.31 20.80 -2.07
CA ILE A 697 0.10 21.16 -1.33
C ILE A 697 0.36 21.03 0.18
N THR A 698 0.20 22.14 0.90
CA THR A 698 0.41 22.24 2.35
C THR A 698 -0.89 22.41 3.13
N ASP A 699 -1.93 22.96 2.52
CA ASP A 699 -3.25 23.14 3.14
C ASP A 699 -4.36 22.83 2.12
N PRO A 700 -4.88 21.59 2.09
CA PRO A 700 -5.87 21.18 1.10
C PRO A 700 -7.30 21.68 1.43
N THR A 701 -7.49 22.50 2.48
CA THR A 701 -8.82 22.96 2.91
C THR A 701 -9.23 24.29 2.27
N ILE A 702 -8.34 24.89 1.47
CA ILE A 702 -8.50 26.22 0.90
C ILE A 702 -9.12 26.11 -0.50
N ASP A 703 -10.23 26.81 -0.73
CA ASP A 703 -10.77 27.04 -2.07
C ASP A 703 -9.96 28.15 -2.75
N PHE A 704 -9.58 27.96 -4.01
CA PHE A 704 -8.72 28.90 -4.74
C PHE A 704 -9.51 29.67 -5.82
N ASN A 705 -9.47 31.00 -5.78
CA ASN A 705 -10.05 31.82 -6.84
C ASN A 705 -9.04 31.93 -7.98
N THR A 706 -9.44 31.42 -9.14
CA THR A 706 -8.56 31.24 -10.30
C THR A 706 -8.38 32.49 -11.15
N LEU A 707 -9.09 33.58 -10.85
CA LEU A 707 -9.11 34.79 -11.68
C LEU A 707 -7.84 35.64 -11.49
N ILE A 708 -7.15 35.90 -12.61
CA ILE A 708 -6.07 36.88 -12.72
C ILE A 708 -6.57 38.08 -13.52
N SER A 709 -6.41 39.27 -12.95
CA SER A 709 -6.71 40.56 -13.56
C SER A 709 -5.43 41.27 -13.94
N VAL A 710 -5.45 42.03 -15.04
CA VAL A 710 -4.34 42.94 -15.43
C VAL A 710 -4.54 44.37 -14.91
N THR A 711 -5.54 44.55 -14.04
CA THR A 711 -5.84 45.81 -13.38
C THR A 711 -5.98 45.61 -11.87
N SER A 712 -5.40 46.52 -11.10
CA SER A 712 -5.47 46.62 -9.66
C SER A 712 -6.00 47.99 -9.21
N LYS A 713 -6.59 48.05 -8.01
CA LYS A 713 -6.85 49.31 -7.29
C LYS A 713 -5.56 50.10 -6.99
N ASN A 714 -4.41 49.40 -6.93
CA ASN A 714 -3.10 49.96 -6.68
C ASN A 714 -2.35 50.34 -7.98
N ASP A 715 -3.01 50.28 -9.14
CA ASP A 715 -2.41 50.54 -10.45
C ASP A 715 -1.65 51.86 -10.52
N GLU A 716 -2.24 52.94 -10.02
CA GLU A 716 -1.63 54.27 -10.04
C GLU A 716 -0.37 54.30 -9.18
N THR A 717 -0.44 53.79 -7.94
CA THR A 717 0.69 53.72 -7.01
C THR A 717 1.83 52.86 -7.56
N ILE A 718 1.51 51.70 -8.14
CA ILE A 718 2.52 50.81 -8.72
C ILE A 718 3.18 51.48 -9.93
N LYS A 719 2.41 52.16 -10.80
CA LYS A 719 2.95 52.88 -11.97
C LYS A 719 3.77 54.12 -11.61
N ASP A 720 3.50 54.74 -10.46
CA ASP A 720 4.33 55.81 -9.91
C ASP A 720 5.69 55.30 -9.45
N ILE A 721 5.74 54.07 -8.89
CA ILE A 721 6.98 53.38 -8.50
C ILE A 721 7.73 52.88 -9.75
N ALA A 722 7.03 52.22 -10.66
CA ALA A 722 7.59 51.57 -11.85
C ALA A 722 6.72 51.87 -13.07
N LYS A 723 7.14 52.86 -13.88
CA LYS A 723 6.39 53.31 -15.06
C LYS A 723 6.23 52.25 -16.14
N ASP A 724 7.13 51.26 -16.17
CA ASP A 724 7.15 50.14 -17.10
C ASP A 724 6.41 48.89 -16.55
N ALA A 725 5.79 48.98 -15.37
CA ALA A 725 5.17 47.84 -14.70
C ALA A 725 4.07 47.17 -15.53
N VAL A 726 4.21 45.86 -15.73
CA VAL A 726 3.12 44.97 -16.17
C VAL A 726 2.50 44.34 -14.93
N ILE A 727 1.28 44.77 -14.59
CA ILE A 727 0.60 44.45 -13.33
C ILE A 727 -0.26 43.17 -13.49
N LEU A 728 -0.19 42.30 -12.48
CA LEU A 728 -0.92 41.05 -12.36
C LEU A 728 -1.56 40.97 -10.98
N ASN A 729 -2.87 41.13 -10.91
CA ASN A 729 -3.67 41.11 -9.69
C ASN A 729 -4.41 39.77 -9.56
N PHE A 730 -4.26 39.10 -8.42
CA PHE A 730 -4.92 37.83 -8.13
C PHE A 730 -6.17 38.07 -7.28
N SER A 731 -7.32 37.56 -7.75
CA SER A 731 -8.61 37.74 -7.05
C SER A 731 -8.78 36.83 -5.84
N HIS A 732 -7.87 35.89 -5.62
CA HIS A 732 -7.86 35.07 -4.41
C HIS A 732 -7.24 35.87 -3.26
N GLU A 733 -7.90 35.85 -2.10
CA GLU A 733 -7.42 36.52 -0.90
C GLU A 733 -6.94 35.48 0.13
N GLY A 734 -5.82 35.75 0.79
CA GLY A 734 -5.31 34.94 1.90
C GLY A 734 -4.30 33.87 1.50
N LYS A 735 -4.27 32.79 2.28
CA LYS A 735 -3.29 31.70 2.11
C LYS A 735 -3.60 30.88 0.87
N LEU A 736 -2.57 30.44 0.16
CA LEU A 736 -2.71 29.46 -0.91
C LEU A 736 -2.74 28.03 -0.36
N PRO A 737 -3.38 27.08 -1.07
CA PRO A 737 -3.37 25.67 -0.71
C PRO A 737 -1.96 25.03 -0.80
N GLY A 738 -1.07 25.64 -1.57
CA GLY A 738 0.33 25.26 -1.78
C GLY A 738 0.99 26.25 -2.74
N LYS A 739 2.25 26.01 -3.10
CA LYS A 739 2.94 26.83 -4.11
C LYS A 739 2.22 26.73 -5.46
N ALA A 740 2.04 27.86 -6.12
CA ALA A 740 1.40 27.95 -7.42
C ALA A 740 2.39 28.41 -8.49
N ASN A 741 2.49 27.67 -9.60
CA ASN A 741 3.27 28.09 -10.76
C ASN A 741 2.36 28.81 -11.76
N ILE A 742 2.73 30.03 -12.12
CA ILE A 742 2.01 30.92 -13.03
C ILE A 742 2.74 30.95 -14.36
N ASN A 743 2.00 30.75 -15.44
CA ASN A 743 2.49 30.94 -16.81
C ASN A 743 1.47 31.79 -17.58
N ILE A 744 1.80 33.05 -17.83
CA ILE A 744 0.88 34.06 -18.36
C ILE A 744 1.46 34.76 -19.58
N GLU A 745 0.62 35.01 -20.58
CA GLU A 745 0.95 35.88 -21.71
C GLU A 745 1.11 37.33 -21.26
N VAL A 746 2.21 37.95 -21.67
CA VAL A 746 2.55 39.34 -21.35
C VAL A 746 2.98 40.07 -22.62
N ASP A 747 2.71 41.37 -22.71
CA ASP A 747 3.15 42.22 -23.82
C ASP A 747 4.58 42.74 -23.59
N LEU A 748 5.50 41.81 -23.33
CA LEU A 748 6.92 42.07 -23.11
C LEU A 748 7.75 41.34 -24.17
N GLU A 749 8.86 41.95 -24.58
CA GLU A 749 9.84 41.28 -25.45
C GLU A 749 10.58 40.18 -24.68
N ASP A 750 11.14 39.22 -25.42
CA ASP A 750 11.96 38.17 -24.82
C ASP A 750 13.17 38.76 -24.09
N GLY A 751 13.34 38.41 -22.83
CA GLY A 751 14.38 39.01 -22.00
C GLY A 751 14.26 38.69 -20.52
N LYS A 752 15.19 39.24 -19.75
CA LYS A 752 15.22 39.14 -18.29
C LYS A 752 14.50 40.31 -17.66
N TYR A 753 13.62 40.00 -16.70
CA TYR A 753 12.83 40.96 -15.96
C TYR A 753 12.85 40.60 -14.46
N PHE A 754 12.33 41.50 -13.63
CA PHE A 754 12.24 41.33 -12.20
C PHE A 754 10.77 41.30 -11.78
N LEU A 755 10.41 40.27 -11.03
CA LEU A 755 9.07 40.10 -10.48
C LEU A 755 9.03 40.68 -9.07
N TYR A 756 8.08 41.59 -8.84
CA TYR A 756 7.81 42.19 -7.56
C TYR A 756 6.38 41.87 -7.12
N TYR A 757 6.13 41.91 -5.81
CA TYR A 757 4.78 42.14 -5.30
C TYR A 757 4.69 43.49 -4.59
N PHE A 758 3.50 44.06 -4.56
CA PHE A 758 3.21 45.30 -3.86
C PHE A 758 2.68 45.02 -2.45
N ASN A 759 3.42 45.45 -1.44
CA ASN A 759 3.00 45.30 -0.05
C ASN A 759 2.07 46.46 0.35
N GLU A 760 0.76 46.19 0.42
CA GLU A 760 -0.26 47.21 0.75
C GLU A 760 -0.08 47.85 2.14
N GLU A 761 0.52 47.14 3.10
CA GLU A 761 0.73 47.69 4.46
C GLU A 761 1.83 48.76 4.47
N THR A 762 2.85 48.58 3.63
CA THR A 762 4.02 49.46 3.56
C THR A 762 3.99 50.40 2.36
N ASN A 763 3.11 50.17 1.40
CA ASN A 763 3.08 50.80 0.08
C ASN A 763 4.42 50.71 -0.67
N LYS A 764 5.17 49.63 -0.47
CA LYS A 764 6.49 49.41 -1.09
C LYS A 764 6.50 48.15 -1.96
N PRO A 765 7.29 48.13 -3.04
CA PRO A 765 7.53 46.92 -3.80
C PRO A 765 8.47 45.99 -3.04
N VAL A 766 8.31 44.68 -3.23
CA VAL A 766 9.19 43.64 -2.67
C VAL A 766 9.61 42.71 -3.79
N LEU A 767 10.92 42.57 -4.01
CA LEU A 767 11.50 41.74 -5.06
C LEU A 767 11.33 40.27 -4.70
N ILE A 768 10.72 39.50 -5.61
CA ILE A 768 10.56 38.05 -5.47
C ILE A 768 11.71 37.32 -6.17
N SER A 769 11.90 37.60 -7.46
CA SER A 769 12.90 36.90 -8.27
C SER A 769 13.21 37.62 -9.58
N GLU A 770 14.33 37.25 -10.20
CA GLU A 770 14.55 37.45 -11.63
C GLU A 770 13.76 36.39 -12.40
N ILE A 771 13.06 36.80 -13.45
CA ILE A 771 12.25 35.93 -14.31
C ILE A 771 12.63 36.13 -15.78
N ASP A 772 12.50 35.07 -16.57
CA ASP A 772 12.65 35.12 -18.02
C ASP A 772 11.28 35.27 -18.68
N VAL A 773 11.15 36.24 -19.59
CA VAL A 773 10.06 36.31 -20.56
C VAL A 773 10.55 35.65 -21.84
N LYS A 774 9.78 34.69 -22.34
CA LYS A 774 10.11 33.97 -23.58
C LYS A 774 8.86 33.62 -24.37
N ASP A 775 8.90 33.87 -25.68
CA ASP A 775 7.77 33.71 -26.59
C ASP A 775 6.52 34.47 -26.08
N GLY A 776 6.74 35.66 -25.50
CA GLY A 776 5.69 36.49 -24.91
C GLY A 776 5.03 35.93 -23.65
N ARG A 777 5.68 35.00 -22.93
CA ARG A 777 5.16 34.43 -21.67
C ARG A 777 6.12 34.64 -20.51
N ALA A 778 5.57 35.00 -19.36
CA ALA A 778 6.27 35.04 -18.09
C ALA A 778 5.93 33.78 -17.27
N ILE A 779 6.95 33.14 -16.70
CA ILE A 779 6.80 31.95 -15.84
C ILE A 779 7.42 32.23 -14.47
N PHE A 780 6.64 32.05 -13.41
CA PHE A 780 7.10 32.28 -12.04
C PHE A 780 6.30 31.47 -11.02
N GLU A 781 6.83 31.36 -9.81
CA GLU A 781 6.19 30.67 -8.69
C GLU A 781 5.76 31.69 -7.63
N ILE A 782 4.57 31.50 -7.05
CA ILE A 782 4.05 32.29 -5.93
C ILE A 782 3.68 31.39 -4.75
N ASP A 783 3.84 31.90 -3.54
CA ASP A 783 3.42 31.25 -2.28
C ASP A 783 2.29 32.01 -1.57
N HIS A 784 1.91 33.18 -2.09
CA HIS A 784 0.76 33.98 -1.66
C HIS A 784 0.20 34.80 -2.83
N CYS A 785 -1.06 35.23 -2.73
CA CYS A 785 -1.66 36.18 -3.67
C CYS A 785 -1.39 37.63 -3.23
N SER A 786 -1.05 38.47 -4.20
CA SER A 786 -0.76 39.90 -4.05
C SER A 786 -1.02 40.61 -5.38
N ASP A 787 -0.84 41.93 -5.40
CA ASP A 787 -0.61 42.63 -6.67
C ASP A 787 0.86 42.41 -7.07
N TYR A 788 1.06 41.57 -8.06
CA TYR A 788 2.36 41.35 -8.65
C TYR A 788 2.58 42.32 -9.79
N PHE A 789 3.83 42.67 -10.06
CA PHE A 789 4.18 43.39 -11.27
C PHE A 789 5.58 43.04 -11.76
N ILE A 790 5.75 43.10 -13.08
CA ILE A 790 7.00 42.80 -13.78
C ILE A 790 7.61 44.13 -14.26
N SER A 791 8.89 44.36 -13.98
CA SER A 791 9.64 45.54 -14.41
C SER A 791 11.04 45.17 -14.89
N GLN A 792 11.64 46.04 -15.70
CA GLN A 792 13.04 45.95 -16.11
C GLN A 792 14.00 46.48 -15.03
N ASP A 793 13.53 47.28 -14.05
CA ASP A 793 14.40 47.86 -13.02
C ASP A 793 14.57 46.92 -11.82
N PRO A 794 15.80 46.44 -11.52
CA PRO A 794 16.06 45.59 -10.36
C PRO A 794 16.07 46.33 -9.01
N ARG A 795 15.93 47.67 -8.97
CA ARG A 795 16.25 48.48 -7.77
C ARG A 795 15.06 49.23 -7.17
N LEU A 796 13.84 48.80 -7.48
CA LEU A 796 12.62 49.49 -7.06
C LEU A 796 12.39 49.52 -5.53
N GLU A 797 12.99 48.60 -4.77
CA GLU A 797 12.93 48.63 -3.30
C GLU A 797 13.67 49.85 -2.72
N SER A 798 14.72 50.32 -3.40
CA SER A 798 15.62 51.37 -2.91
C SER A 798 15.22 52.79 -3.35
N SER A 799 14.37 52.93 -4.37
CA SER A 799 13.98 54.23 -4.94
C SER A 799 12.88 54.97 -4.15
N VAL A 800 12.24 54.32 -3.17
CA VAL A 800 11.13 54.90 -2.38
C VAL A 800 11.64 55.75 -1.21
N ASP A 801 12.88 55.55 -0.76
CA ASP A 801 13.44 56.25 0.41
C ASP A 801 14.02 57.65 0.11
N GLU A 802 14.10 58.08 -1.16
CA GLU A 802 14.68 59.40 -1.52
C GLU A 802 13.68 60.56 -1.53
N ALA A 803 12.37 60.33 -1.34
CA ALA A 803 11.35 61.40 -1.41
C ALA A 803 10.90 61.98 -0.04
N SER A 804 11.41 61.49 1.10
CA SER A 804 11.03 61.99 2.43
C SER A 804 12.24 62.11 3.35
N ASN A 805 13.02 63.17 3.16
CA ASN A 805 14.04 63.57 4.13
C ASN A 805 13.59 64.84 4.87
N THR A 806 12.99 64.66 6.05
CA THR A 806 13.23 65.51 7.24
C THR A 806 12.70 64.86 8.53
N ILE A 807 13.65 64.47 9.42
CA ILE A 807 13.62 64.48 10.91
C ILE A 807 12.59 63.50 11.57
N ASP A 808 12.88 62.58 12.50
CA ASP A 808 13.85 62.52 13.60
C ASP A 808 14.16 61.05 13.98
N LEU A 809 15.34 60.82 14.55
CA LEU A 809 15.79 59.52 15.07
C LEU A 809 15.27 59.29 16.49
N GLU A 810 14.39 58.32 16.70
CA GLU A 810 14.29 57.61 18.00
C GLU A 810 14.01 56.11 17.80
N SER A 811 14.94 55.32 18.31
CA SER A 811 14.96 53.87 18.32
C SER A 811 13.85 53.27 19.18
N LYS A 812 13.01 52.41 18.58
CA LYS A 812 12.26 51.37 19.32
C LYS A 812 12.38 50.03 18.60
N GLU A 813 12.86 49.05 19.36
CA GLU A 813 12.86 47.62 19.01
C GLU A 813 11.45 47.18 18.59
N VAL A 814 11.33 46.58 17.40
CA VAL A 814 10.13 45.86 16.99
C VAL A 814 10.43 44.38 17.04
N LYS A 815 9.70 43.70 17.94
CA LYS A 815 9.60 42.25 18.03
C LYS A 815 9.04 41.70 16.72
N SER A 816 9.62 40.60 16.23
CA SER A 816 9.07 39.83 15.13
C SER A 816 7.77 39.13 15.57
N GLU A 817 6.62 39.79 15.37
CA GLU A 817 5.34 39.11 15.32
C GLU A 817 5.19 38.46 13.95
N LYS A 818 4.74 37.20 13.92
CA LYS A 818 4.36 36.49 12.69
C LYS A 818 3.22 37.27 12.02
N GLY A 819 3.53 38.01 10.95
CA GLY A 819 2.53 38.73 10.16
C GLY A 819 1.52 37.77 9.51
N GLU A 820 0.26 38.20 9.46
CA GLU A 820 -0.75 37.58 8.58
C GLU A 820 -0.26 37.67 7.11
N ALA A 821 -0.65 36.72 6.27
CA ALA A 821 -0.40 36.83 4.82
C ALA A 821 -1.08 38.10 4.28
N PRO A 822 -0.45 38.86 3.35
CA PRO A 822 -1.03 40.07 2.79
C PRO A 822 -2.39 39.76 2.12
N LYS A 823 -3.37 40.65 2.31
CA LYS A 823 -4.72 40.53 1.74
C LYS A 823 -4.78 41.33 0.43
N THR A 824 -5.41 40.76 -0.61
CA THR A 824 -5.77 41.45 -1.86
C THR A 824 -7.29 41.51 -2.00
N GLY A 825 -7.83 42.35 -2.89
CA GLY A 825 -9.26 42.38 -3.27
C GLY A 825 -10.07 43.62 -2.83
N ASP A 826 -11.10 43.98 -3.62
CA ASP A 826 -12.03 45.10 -3.40
C ASP A 826 -13.46 44.58 -3.11
N ASN A 827 -14.14 45.23 -2.16
CA ASN A 827 -15.48 44.90 -1.64
C ASN A 827 -16.60 45.55 -2.48
N SER A 828 -16.62 45.35 -3.80
CA SER A 828 -17.78 45.75 -4.59
C SER A 828 -18.93 44.74 -4.42
N ASN A 829 -19.79 45.01 -3.44
CA ASN A 829 -21.09 44.37 -3.13
C ASN A 829 -21.42 43.11 -3.97
N VAL A 830 -21.07 41.94 -3.45
CA VAL A 830 -21.79 40.70 -3.77
C VAL A 830 -23.22 40.91 -3.29
N ILE A 831 -24.15 41.07 -4.23
CA ILE A 831 -25.58 40.96 -3.93
C ILE A 831 -25.76 39.54 -3.38
N LEU A 832 -26.01 39.46 -2.08
CA LEU A 832 -26.43 38.25 -1.38
C LEU A 832 -27.76 37.80 -2.00
N LEU A 833 -27.69 36.97 -3.05
CA LEU A 833 -28.86 36.32 -3.63
C LEU A 833 -29.16 35.10 -2.75
N SER A 834 -30.00 35.35 -1.75
CA SER A 834 -30.66 34.34 -0.94
C SER A 834 -31.47 33.41 -1.86
N LEU A 835 -30.85 32.34 -2.36
CA LEU A 835 -31.56 31.25 -3.03
C LEU A 835 -32.20 30.35 -1.97
N LEU A 836 -33.44 30.70 -1.63
CA LEU A 836 -34.42 29.81 -1.04
C LEU A 836 -34.63 28.61 -1.99
N PHE A 837 -34.01 27.46 -1.66
CA PHE A 837 -34.46 26.19 -2.20
C PHE A 837 -35.79 25.79 -1.54
N VAL A 838 -36.88 26.04 -2.26
CA VAL A 838 -38.13 25.32 -2.08
C VAL A 838 -37.93 23.94 -2.72
N CYS A 839 -37.57 22.95 -1.91
CA CYS A 839 -37.74 21.55 -2.28
C CYS A 839 -39.23 21.29 -2.50
N SER A 840 -39.60 20.92 -3.72
CA SER A 840 -40.94 20.41 -4.03
C SER A 840 -40.82 19.09 -4.81
N GLY A 841 -41.59 18.11 -4.32
CA GLY A 841 -41.63 16.71 -4.77
C GLY A 841 -41.23 15.80 -3.60
N GLY A 842 -42.12 15.14 -2.86
CA GLY A 842 -43.55 14.97 -2.97
C GLY A 842 -43.94 13.94 -1.92
N LEU A 843 -44.17 14.39 -0.69
CA LEU A 843 -44.67 13.56 0.41
C LEU A 843 -46.16 13.82 0.54
N ILE A 844 -46.99 13.04 -0.17
CA ILE A 844 -48.43 12.93 0.11
C ILE A 844 -48.85 11.47 0.03
N PHE A 845 -48.94 10.83 1.18
CA PHE A 845 -50.12 10.05 1.55
C PHE A 845 -50.24 10.08 3.08
N ILE A 846 -51.22 10.82 3.59
CA ILE A 846 -52.16 10.46 4.67
C ILE A 846 -53.04 11.69 4.91
N LEU A 847 -54.29 11.60 4.43
CA LEU A 847 -55.39 12.42 4.91
C LEU A 847 -56.51 11.51 5.40
N LYS A 848 -57.18 12.01 6.44
CA LYS A 848 -58.33 11.49 7.21
C LYS A 848 -57.91 10.56 8.35
N LYS A 849 -58.21 10.88 9.62
CA LYS A 849 -59.51 11.35 10.12
C LYS A 849 -59.34 11.94 11.54
N LYS A 850 -59.62 13.24 11.74
CA LYS A 850 -60.01 13.75 13.07
C LYS A 850 -61.52 13.53 13.21
N SER A 851 -61.89 12.65 14.13
CA SER A 851 -63.24 12.52 14.66
C SER A 851 -63.25 13.22 16.01
N ILE A 852 -64.15 14.18 16.22
CA ILE A 852 -64.51 14.63 17.56
C ILE A 852 -66.05 14.62 17.70
N LEU A 853 -66.48 13.69 18.56
CA LEU A 853 -67.62 13.65 19.48
C LEU A 853 -69.09 13.68 19.00
N LYS A 854 -69.81 12.69 19.58
CA LYS A 854 -71.15 12.73 20.20
C LYS A 854 -72.40 12.74 19.32
N ILE A 855 -73.21 11.71 19.63
CA ILE A 855 -74.65 11.47 19.43
C ILE A 855 -75.03 10.98 18.03
#